data_AF-A0A414S3H0-F1
#
_entry.id   AF-A0A414S3H0-F1
#
_cell.length_a   1.000
_cell.length_b   1.000
_cell.length_c   1.000
_cell.angle_alpha   90.00
_cell.angle_beta   90.00
_cell.angle_gamma   90.00
#
_symmetry.space_group_name_H-M   'P 1'
#
loop_
_entity.id
_entity.type
_entity.pdbx_description
1 polymer ?
#
loop_
_entity_poly.entity_id
_entity_poly.type
_entity_poly.pdbx_seq_one_letter_code
_entity_poly.pdbx_strand_id
1 'polypeptide(L)'
;MAYNLDYVRITDVKILIGGWTISDWGVDQLKISILNEKMEAAEDVKLARNDRKDLVEAGLVEEENSKCGFTIEFPYEEEKIYYLSIADKKKRKRIELKPEVIRRNNKVEARRGFAKQLVKCINKKNIEKGIKHIREHGVKGLKEYIVSRVNASAMPYGEWFELNKPTKKELEKQKKDKFEFEPKISIIVPTYKTPINFLREMIDSVIDQTYSNWELCIADGSEGDSAVEAELEKYAKQDDRIKYTLLEKNEGISGNTNAALKLATGEYVGLFDHDDILAPNALYEVVKALQEKEYDILYTDEDKITGDGKEHNDPNFKPDFSMDLFCSHNYITHFFVVKTNIIKKIGGFRPEYDGSQDYDLMFRCIESADSIKHIPMILYHWRIHMNSVAGDPASKMYAYDAGKRAIEDHFKRIGVKAKVEHTGLWGMYHVIYETPGNPLVSIIIPNKDHTDDLDKCVKSIINKSKYKNIEFIIIENNSTEDKTFAYYEKLQKEYENVKVVKWEEGFNYSAINNYGVSFAKGEYLLFLNNDTEMITPTAINELLGCCMREDVGVVGAKLLYSDDTVQHAGVVVGFGGYAGHVNMGIRRDDYGYMVRAQISCNYSAVTAACMITKKELFEQVGGFDEQFVVACNDVDYCLKVRETGKWVVFNAFSEWYHYESKSRGYEDTPEKLKRFEGEVAKFQKKWPEILEKGDPFYNPNFPIDKAPFTLG
;
A
#
# COMPACT_ATOMS: atom_id res chain seq x y z
N MET A 1 0.09 35.08 -23.67
CA MET A 1 0.51 33.70 -24.00
C MET A 1 1.07 32.99 -22.79
N ALA A 2 0.38 31.96 -22.33
CA ALA A 2 0.84 30.99 -21.33
C ALA A 2 0.67 29.58 -21.91
N TYR A 3 1.52 28.64 -21.50
CA TYR A 3 1.46 27.27 -21.96
C TYR A 3 1.95 26.32 -20.87
N ASN A 4 1.50 25.09 -20.93
CA ASN A 4 2.06 23.96 -20.19
C ASN A 4 2.24 22.78 -21.13
N LEU A 5 3.32 22.03 -20.94
CA LEU A 5 3.46 20.71 -21.55
C LEU A 5 3.08 19.69 -20.48
N ASP A 6 2.02 18.95 -20.74
CA ASP A 6 1.56 17.91 -19.83
C ASP A 6 2.43 16.66 -19.96
N TYR A 7 3.00 16.42 -21.16
CA TYR A 7 3.99 15.38 -21.40
C TYR A 7 4.81 15.66 -22.66
N VAL A 8 6.04 15.13 -22.68
CA VAL A 8 6.87 15.01 -23.89
C VAL A 8 7.44 13.61 -23.95
N ARG A 9 6.81 12.75 -24.76
CA ARG A 9 7.12 11.33 -24.90
C ARG A 9 7.91 11.04 -26.15
N ILE A 10 8.73 10.00 -26.11
CA ILE A 10 9.45 9.47 -27.27
C ILE A 10 9.25 7.95 -27.35
N THR A 11 8.95 7.48 -28.54
CA THR A 11 8.96 6.05 -28.90
C THR A 11 10.18 5.77 -29.77
N ASP A 12 10.38 4.55 -30.24
CA ASP A 12 11.53 4.23 -31.11
C ASP A 12 11.50 4.94 -32.47
N VAL A 13 10.35 5.52 -32.85
CA VAL A 13 10.15 6.11 -34.19
C VAL A 13 9.57 7.52 -34.18
N LYS A 14 9.00 8.01 -33.06
CA LYS A 14 8.28 9.29 -33.02
C LYS A 14 8.40 10.00 -31.68
N ILE A 15 8.30 11.33 -31.71
CA ILE A 15 8.08 12.18 -30.53
C ILE A 15 6.59 12.54 -30.45
N LEU A 16 6.02 12.41 -29.25
CA LEU A 16 4.63 12.69 -28.90
C LEU A 16 4.60 13.80 -27.84
N ILE A 17 3.91 14.90 -28.11
CA ILE A 17 3.80 16.04 -27.21
C ILE A 17 2.34 16.30 -26.90
N GLY A 18 2.00 16.50 -25.63
CA GLY A 18 0.67 16.94 -25.22
C GLY A 18 0.76 18.09 -24.25
N GLY A 19 -0.18 19.02 -24.34
CA GLY A 19 -0.21 20.17 -23.45
C GLY A 19 -1.39 21.07 -23.73
N TRP A 20 -1.32 22.27 -23.18
CA TRP A 20 -2.28 23.33 -23.45
C TRP A 20 -1.57 24.66 -23.62
N THR A 21 -2.20 25.57 -24.36
CA THR A 21 -1.70 26.92 -24.56
C THR A 21 -2.85 27.90 -24.74
N ILE A 22 -2.74 29.06 -24.09
CA ILE A 22 -3.73 30.14 -24.12
C ILE A 22 -3.05 31.46 -24.48
N SER A 23 -3.83 32.35 -25.08
CA SER A 23 -3.39 33.68 -25.52
C SER A 23 -4.45 34.71 -25.19
N ASP A 24 -4.01 35.92 -24.86
CA ASP A 24 -4.88 37.08 -24.67
C ASP A 24 -5.62 37.46 -25.97
N TRP A 25 -5.21 36.87 -27.11
CA TRP A 25 -5.81 37.03 -28.43
C TRP A 25 -6.75 35.88 -28.83
N GLY A 26 -7.04 34.96 -27.92
CA GLY A 26 -7.84 33.77 -28.17
C GLY A 26 -7.03 32.59 -28.71
N VAL A 27 -7.54 31.37 -28.47
CA VAL A 27 -6.86 30.11 -28.84
C VAL A 27 -6.70 29.94 -30.35
N ASP A 28 -7.64 30.46 -31.15
CA ASP A 28 -7.60 30.36 -32.62
C ASP A 28 -6.46 31.17 -33.25
N GLN A 29 -5.90 32.12 -32.52
CA GLN A 29 -4.78 32.94 -32.99
C GLN A 29 -3.41 32.34 -32.65
N LEU A 30 -3.37 31.19 -31.98
CA LEU A 30 -2.14 30.48 -31.63
C LEU A 30 -1.67 29.59 -32.78
N LYS A 31 -0.42 29.76 -33.17
CA LYS A 31 0.29 28.88 -34.11
C LYS A 31 1.23 27.96 -33.34
N ILE A 32 1.05 26.65 -33.53
CA ILE A 32 1.89 25.61 -32.95
C ILE A 32 2.57 24.86 -34.09
N SER A 33 3.88 24.66 -34.00
CA SER A 33 4.70 24.06 -35.07
C SER A 33 5.92 23.38 -34.46
N ILE A 34 6.41 22.33 -35.11
CA ILE A 34 7.71 21.71 -34.82
C ILE A 34 8.70 22.22 -35.85
N LEU A 35 9.87 22.66 -35.37
CA LEU A 35 10.97 23.13 -36.21
C LEU A 35 12.18 22.21 -36.07
N ASN A 36 12.95 22.03 -37.14
CA ASN A 36 14.24 21.35 -37.14
C ASN A 36 15.36 22.28 -36.61
N GLU A 37 16.60 21.78 -36.56
CA GLU A 37 17.78 22.54 -36.14
C GLU A 37 18.06 23.81 -36.97
N LYS A 38 17.59 23.85 -38.23
CA LYS A 38 17.68 25.00 -39.14
C LYS A 38 16.51 25.97 -38.99
N MET A 39 15.62 25.72 -38.02
CA MET A 39 14.40 26.50 -37.75
C MET A 39 13.35 26.45 -38.87
N GLU A 40 13.40 25.43 -39.71
CA GLU A 40 12.42 25.13 -40.76
C GLU A 40 11.37 24.15 -40.22
N ALA A 41 10.17 24.12 -40.80
CA ALA A 41 9.12 23.21 -40.35
C ALA A 41 9.57 21.75 -40.52
N ALA A 42 9.38 20.94 -39.47
CA ALA A 42 9.65 19.51 -39.54
C ALA A 42 8.61 18.79 -40.43
N GLU A 43 9.05 17.72 -41.10
CA GLU A 43 8.21 16.90 -41.97
C GLU A 43 7.32 15.94 -41.16
N ASP A 44 6.20 15.52 -41.74
CA ASP A 44 5.26 14.54 -41.17
C ASP A 44 4.70 14.85 -39.76
N VAL A 45 4.60 16.13 -39.42
CA VAL A 45 4.02 16.60 -38.15
C VAL A 45 2.49 16.52 -38.19
N LYS A 46 1.91 15.73 -37.28
CA LYS A 46 0.46 15.70 -37.03
C LYS A 46 0.14 16.51 -35.78
N LEU A 47 -0.67 17.56 -35.92
CA LEU A 47 -1.15 18.40 -34.82
C LEU A 47 -2.68 18.26 -34.70
N ALA A 48 -3.15 17.90 -33.52
CA ALA A 48 -4.58 17.90 -33.15
C ALA A 48 -4.84 18.89 -32.00
N ARG A 49 -6.00 19.55 -32.03
CA ARG A 49 -6.50 20.42 -30.95
C ARG A 49 -7.52 19.65 -30.12
N ASN A 50 -7.43 19.75 -28.80
CA ASN A 50 -8.28 19.01 -27.87
C ASN A 50 -8.96 19.96 -26.89
N ASP A 51 -10.16 19.57 -26.44
CA ASP A 51 -10.92 20.26 -25.40
C ASP A 51 -10.34 19.97 -24.00
N ARG A 52 -10.26 20.99 -23.14
CA ARG A 52 -9.68 20.97 -21.79
C ARG A 52 -10.65 21.53 -20.77
N LYS A 53 -11.79 20.85 -20.65
CA LYS A 53 -12.85 21.18 -19.68
C LYS A 53 -12.36 21.15 -18.23
N ASP A 54 -11.36 20.33 -17.93
CA ASP A 54 -10.67 20.30 -16.63
C ASP A 54 -10.03 21.65 -16.26
N LEU A 55 -9.52 22.41 -17.24
CA LEU A 55 -8.97 23.75 -17.01
C LEU A 55 -10.06 24.81 -16.87
N VAL A 56 -11.22 24.60 -17.51
CA VAL A 56 -12.41 25.46 -17.37
C VAL A 56 -13.03 25.28 -15.98
N GLU A 57 -13.21 24.03 -15.56
CA GLU A 57 -13.72 23.66 -14.23
C GLU A 57 -12.79 24.15 -13.11
N ALA A 58 -11.47 24.19 -13.35
CA ALA A 58 -10.48 24.74 -12.43
C ALA A 58 -10.43 26.29 -12.42
N GLY A 59 -11.20 26.97 -13.28
CA GLY A 59 -11.21 28.43 -13.40
C GLY A 59 -9.93 29.03 -14.00
N LEU A 60 -9.14 28.22 -14.72
CA LEU A 60 -7.88 28.64 -15.35
C LEU A 60 -8.08 29.15 -16.78
N VAL A 61 -9.17 28.74 -17.44
CA VAL A 61 -9.49 29.07 -18.83
C VAL A 61 -11.00 29.29 -18.97
N GLU A 62 -11.42 30.32 -19.71
CA GLU A 62 -12.85 30.55 -20.02
C GLU A 62 -13.41 29.47 -20.95
N GLU A 63 -14.70 29.18 -20.87
CA GLU A 63 -15.35 28.10 -21.64
C GLU A 63 -15.18 28.26 -23.17
N GLU A 64 -15.18 29.51 -23.67
CA GLU A 64 -14.91 29.82 -25.07
C GLU A 64 -13.50 29.45 -25.56
N ASN A 65 -12.55 29.27 -24.62
CA ASN A 65 -11.16 28.89 -24.88
C ASN A 65 -10.87 27.44 -24.50
N SER A 66 -11.89 26.60 -24.31
CA SER A 66 -11.74 25.22 -23.84
C SER A 66 -10.89 24.36 -24.79
N LYS A 67 -10.87 24.66 -26.10
CA LYS A 67 -10.01 24.02 -27.12
C LYS A 67 -8.52 24.42 -27.06
N CYS A 68 -8.04 24.86 -25.89
CA CYS A 68 -6.66 25.25 -25.67
C CYS A 68 -5.66 24.08 -25.66
N GLY A 69 -6.14 22.83 -25.57
CA GLY A 69 -5.33 21.63 -25.60
C GLY A 69 -4.74 21.34 -26.99
N PHE A 70 -3.58 20.68 -27.01
CA PHE A 70 -2.99 20.16 -28.24
C PHE A 70 -2.27 18.84 -28.03
N THR A 71 -2.21 18.05 -29.09
CA THR A 71 -1.36 16.87 -29.21
C THR A 71 -0.60 16.93 -30.52
N ILE A 72 0.71 16.67 -30.47
CA ILE A 72 1.59 16.66 -31.63
C ILE A 72 2.31 15.32 -31.69
N GLU A 73 2.43 14.79 -32.90
CA GLU A 73 3.21 13.60 -33.22
C GLU A 73 4.09 13.89 -34.44
N PHE A 74 5.37 13.56 -34.39
CA PHE A 74 6.27 13.66 -35.55
C PHE A 74 7.42 12.66 -35.47
N PRO A 75 7.94 12.16 -36.62
CA PRO A 75 9.13 11.32 -36.65
C PRO A 75 10.39 12.11 -36.29
N TYR A 76 11.40 11.45 -35.70
CA TYR A 76 12.63 12.12 -35.27
C TYR A 76 13.88 11.29 -35.61
N GLU A 77 15.03 11.94 -35.66
CA GLU A 77 16.36 11.31 -35.74
C GLU A 77 17.11 11.51 -34.42
N GLU A 78 17.74 10.46 -33.88
CA GLU A 78 18.26 10.42 -32.50
C GLU A 78 19.31 11.51 -32.21
N GLU A 79 20.15 11.84 -33.19
CA GLU A 79 21.22 12.83 -33.06
C GLU A 79 20.78 14.28 -33.35
N LYS A 80 19.52 14.48 -33.80
CA LYS A 80 19.02 15.81 -34.18
C LYS A 80 18.24 16.49 -33.06
N ILE A 81 18.25 17.82 -33.08
CA ILE A 81 17.50 18.67 -32.15
C ILE A 81 16.29 19.26 -32.86
N TYR A 82 15.14 19.21 -32.19
CA TYR A 82 13.90 19.81 -32.66
C TYR A 82 13.44 20.92 -31.72
N TYR A 83 12.52 21.77 -32.17
CA TYR A 83 11.94 22.83 -31.35
C TYR A 83 10.43 22.87 -31.47
N LEU A 84 9.72 22.79 -30.34
CA LEU A 84 8.31 23.16 -30.28
C LEU A 84 8.20 24.68 -30.26
N SER A 85 7.64 25.25 -31.32
CA SER A 85 7.37 26.68 -31.46
C SER A 85 5.88 26.97 -31.25
N ILE A 86 5.56 27.69 -30.18
CA ILE A 86 4.23 28.23 -29.88
C ILE A 86 4.29 29.75 -30.06
N ALA A 87 3.42 30.31 -30.89
CA ALA A 87 3.39 31.74 -31.16
C ALA A 87 1.96 32.30 -31.19
N ASP A 88 1.78 33.49 -30.63
CA ASP A 88 0.62 34.36 -30.88
C ASP A 88 1.05 35.61 -31.69
N LYS A 89 0.19 36.64 -31.74
CA LYS A 89 0.47 37.89 -32.46
C LYS A 89 1.65 38.70 -31.90
N LYS A 90 2.08 38.48 -30.66
CA LYS A 90 3.07 39.31 -29.95
C LYS A 90 4.27 38.54 -29.42
N LYS A 91 4.12 37.27 -29.05
CA LYS A 91 5.12 36.44 -28.37
C LYS A 91 5.30 35.13 -29.11
N ARG A 92 6.56 34.68 -29.17
CA ARG A 92 6.93 33.33 -29.62
C ARG A 92 7.78 32.68 -28.54
N LYS A 93 7.42 31.46 -28.17
CA LYS A 93 8.24 30.59 -27.34
C LYS A 93 8.72 29.41 -28.17
N ARG A 94 9.99 29.08 -28.01
CA ARG A 94 10.61 27.87 -28.55
C ARG A 94 11.10 27.02 -27.39
N ILE A 95 10.77 25.75 -27.42
CA ILE A 95 11.15 24.76 -26.42
C ILE A 95 12.00 23.73 -27.13
N GLU A 96 13.23 23.56 -26.66
CA GLU A 96 14.18 22.61 -27.24
C GLU A 96 13.75 21.17 -26.91
N LEU A 97 13.78 20.31 -27.91
CA LEU A 97 13.41 18.90 -27.86
C LEU A 97 14.60 18.08 -28.32
N LYS A 98 15.35 17.54 -27.36
CA LYS A 98 16.47 16.64 -27.58
C LYS A 98 16.02 15.20 -27.35
N PRO A 99 16.02 14.31 -28.36
CA PRO A 99 15.60 12.92 -28.22
C PRO A 99 16.26 12.20 -27.03
N GLU A 100 17.58 12.33 -26.88
CA GLU A 100 18.36 11.75 -25.78
C GLU A 100 17.87 12.20 -24.39
N VAL A 101 17.56 13.50 -24.23
CA VAL A 101 17.11 14.10 -22.97
C VAL A 101 15.67 13.71 -22.70
N ILE A 102 14.84 13.69 -23.75
CA ILE A 102 13.45 13.27 -23.67
C ILE A 102 13.37 11.78 -23.29
N ARG A 103 14.23 10.91 -23.84
CA ARG A 103 14.27 9.48 -23.49
C ARG A 103 14.71 9.27 -22.04
N ARG A 104 15.70 10.05 -21.57
CA ARG A 104 16.14 10.07 -20.17
C ARG A 104 15.03 10.56 -19.23
N ASN A 105 14.28 11.58 -19.63
CA ASN A 105 13.18 12.15 -18.85
C ASN A 105 11.89 11.31 -18.93
N ASN A 106 11.64 10.54 -19.99
CA ASN A 106 10.49 9.63 -20.09
C ASN A 106 10.56 8.45 -19.11
N LYS A 107 11.77 8.00 -18.80
CA LYS A 107 12.01 7.06 -17.68
C LYS A 107 11.64 7.67 -16.32
N VAL A 108 11.57 9.00 -16.22
CA VAL A 108 11.17 9.75 -15.02
C VAL A 108 9.70 10.22 -15.08
N GLU A 109 9.14 10.51 -16.26
CA GLU A 109 7.75 10.96 -16.42
C GLU A 109 6.70 9.84 -16.34
N ALA A 110 7.08 8.57 -16.53
CA ALA A 110 6.27 7.42 -16.14
C ALA A 110 5.94 7.43 -14.63
N ARG A 111 6.71 8.17 -13.81
CA ARG A 111 6.49 8.38 -12.38
C ARG A 111 5.62 9.62 -12.03
N ARG A 112 5.15 10.40 -13.02
CA ARG A 112 4.44 11.68 -12.80
C ARG A 112 2.94 11.69 -13.15
N GLY A 113 2.28 10.52 -13.19
CA GLY A 113 0.81 10.42 -13.30
C GLY A 113 0.03 11.09 -12.15
N PHE A 114 0.72 11.42 -11.05
CA PHE A 114 0.14 11.92 -9.80
C PHE A 114 -0.28 13.41 -9.83
N ALA A 115 0.26 14.21 -10.75
CA ALA A 115 -0.05 15.65 -10.80
C ALA A 115 -1.48 15.97 -11.28
N LYS A 116 -2.21 15.00 -11.85
CA LYS A 116 -3.64 15.14 -12.20
C LYS A 116 -4.58 15.02 -11.01
N GLN A 117 -4.07 14.65 -9.84
CA GLN A 117 -4.87 14.36 -8.65
C GLN A 117 -5.06 15.57 -7.72
N LEU A 118 -4.28 16.63 -7.93
CA LEU A 118 -4.18 17.76 -7.01
C LEU A 118 -5.19 18.90 -7.25
N VAL A 119 -5.99 18.84 -8.32
CA VAL A 119 -6.97 19.91 -8.62
C VAL A 119 -8.27 19.79 -7.80
N LYS A 120 -8.51 18.67 -7.09
CA LYS A 120 -9.77 18.46 -6.36
C LYS A 120 -9.76 18.86 -4.88
N CYS A 121 -8.63 19.28 -4.31
CA CYS A 121 -8.53 19.63 -2.87
C CYS A 121 -8.48 21.14 -2.60
N ILE A 122 -9.38 21.91 -3.21
CA ILE A 122 -9.55 23.33 -2.86
C ILE A 122 -11.01 23.56 -2.44
N ASN A 123 -11.23 23.57 -1.12
CA ASN A 123 -12.49 24.00 -0.52
C ASN A 123 -12.56 25.54 -0.49
N LYS A 124 -13.67 26.10 -0.98
CA LYS A 124 -13.91 27.53 -1.30
C LYS A 124 -13.65 28.51 -0.14
N LYS A 125 -13.66 28.07 1.12
CA LYS A 125 -13.37 28.90 2.32
C LYS A 125 -11.88 29.13 2.63
N ASN A 126 -10.95 28.35 2.06
CA ASN A 126 -9.51 28.58 2.25
C ASN A 126 -8.94 29.67 1.31
N ILE A 127 -9.70 30.03 0.27
CA ILE A 127 -9.37 31.09 -0.69
C ILE A 127 -9.58 32.48 -0.06
N GLU A 128 -10.62 32.68 0.74
CA GLU A 128 -10.93 33.99 1.34
C GLU A 128 -9.93 34.40 2.44
N LYS A 129 -9.42 33.43 3.22
CA LYS A 129 -8.32 33.68 4.18
C LYS A 129 -6.98 33.95 3.47
N GLY A 130 -6.74 33.29 2.33
CA GLY A 130 -5.59 33.58 1.45
C GLY A 130 -5.64 34.98 0.85
N ILE A 131 -6.82 35.43 0.39
CA ILE A 131 -7.02 36.78 -0.18
C ILE A 131 -6.76 37.89 0.85
N LYS A 132 -7.14 37.68 2.13
CA LYS A 132 -6.89 38.64 3.21
C LYS A 132 -5.39 38.78 3.51
N HIS A 133 -4.65 37.67 3.49
CA HIS A 133 -3.20 37.66 3.73
C HIS A 133 -2.39 38.23 2.54
N ILE A 134 -2.87 38.01 1.31
CA ILE A 134 -2.32 38.58 0.06
C ILE A 134 -2.37 40.13 0.06
N ARG A 135 -3.39 40.72 0.69
CA ARG A 135 -3.54 42.18 0.82
C ARG A 135 -2.53 42.83 1.78
N GLU A 136 -1.96 42.06 2.70
CA GLU A 136 -1.06 42.59 3.73
C GLU A 136 0.43 42.36 3.41
N HIS A 137 0.81 41.32 2.65
CA HIS A 137 2.22 40.92 2.47
C HIS A 137 2.68 40.59 1.03
N GLY A 138 1.81 40.66 0.02
CA GLY A 138 2.17 40.48 -1.40
C GLY A 138 2.52 39.05 -1.85
N VAL A 139 2.60 38.87 -3.18
CA VAL A 139 2.59 37.57 -3.92
C VAL A 139 3.79 36.65 -3.60
N LYS A 140 4.86 37.17 -3.01
CA LYS A 140 6.08 36.39 -2.72
C LYS A 140 5.93 35.48 -1.48
N GLY A 141 5.17 35.91 -0.47
CA GLY A 141 4.92 35.14 0.76
C GLY A 141 3.94 33.97 0.58
N LEU A 142 2.98 34.08 -0.34
CA LEU A 142 2.08 32.97 -0.70
C LEU A 142 2.82 31.84 -1.44
N LYS A 143 3.79 32.22 -2.27
CA LYS A 143 4.67 31.24 -2.91
C LYS A 143 5.50 30.52 -1.85
N GLU A 144 6.07 31.21 -0.87
CA GLU A 144 6.83 30.56 0.21
C GLU A 144 5.99 29.67 1.12
N TYR A 145 4.74 30.04 1.47
CA TYR A 145 3.84 29.23 2.31
C TYR A 145 3.28 27.97 1.61
N ILE A 146 2.97 28.05 0.31
CA ILE A 146 2.49 26.91 -0.49
C ILE A 146 3.67 26.02 -0.94
N VAL A 147 4.79 26.62 -1.34
CA VAL A 147 6.01 25.90 -1.71
C VAL A 147 6.65 25.25 -0.49
N SER A 148 6.50 25.77 0.73
CA SER A 148 7.07 25.12 1.93
C SER A 148 6.24 23.97 2.52
N ARG A 149 4.98 23.76 2.08
CA ARG A 149 4.14 22.64 2.54
C ARG A 149 3.69 21.69 1.43
N VAL A 150 3.80 22.10 0.17
CA VAL A 150 3.49 21.25 -0.99
C VAL A 150 4.75 20.91 -1.80
N ASN A 151 5.93 21.44 -1.43
CA ASN A 151 7.19 20.75 -1.72
C ASN A 151 7.65 19.94 -0.50
N ALA A 152 7.25 18.67 -0.44
CA ALA A 152 8.29 17.67 -0.53
C ALA A 152 8.23 17.25 -2.01
N SER A 153 9.17 17.60 -2.88
CA SER A 153 10.47 16.93 -2.90
C SER A 153 10.32 15.53 -2.29
N ALA A 154 9.41 14.69 -2.82
CA ALA A 154 9.46 13.28 -2.52
C ALA A 154 10.89 12.88 -2.86
N MET A 155 11.68 12.61 -1.82
CA MET A 155 13.09 12.43 -1.97
C MET A 155 13.27 11.25 -2.93
N PRO A 156 13.98 11.40 -4.06
CA PRO A 156 14.27 10.27 -4.91
C PRO A 156 14.91 9.17 -4.06
N TYR A 157 14.50 7.93 -4.24
CA TYR A 157 14.96 6.85 -3.36
C TYR A 157 16.50 6.76 -3.28
N GLY A 158 17.22 6.97 -4.38
CA GLY A 158 18.69 7.00 -4.34
C GLY A 158 19.25 8.09 -3.42
N GLU A 159 18.63 9.26 -3.33
CA GLU A 159 19.03 10.32 -2.38
C GLU A 159 18.69 9.92 -0.95
N TRP A 160 17.49 9.36 -0.74
CA TRP A 160 17.08 8.84 0.57
C TRP A 160 18.03 7.74 1.05
N PHE A 161 18.39 6.81 0.19
CA PHE A 161 19.30 5.71 0.50
C PHE A 161 20.68 6.22 0.90
N GLU A 162 21.24 7.18 0.15
CA GLU A 162 22.54 7.78 0.48
C GLU A 162 22.55 8.49 1.84
N LEU A 163 21.43 9.08 2.25
CA LEU A 163 21.28 9.76 3.54
C LEU A 163 21.04 8.79 4.71
N ASN A 164 20.45 7.62 4.44
CA ASN A 164 20.02 6.67 5.47
C ASN A 164 20.92 5.42 5.58
N LYS A 165 21.81 5.17 4.60
CA LYS A 165 22.77 4.07 4.69
C LYS A 165 23.81 4.32 5.80
N PRO A 166 24.31 3.28 6.46
CA PRO A 166 25.26 3.43 7.56
C PRO A 166 26.56 4.09 7.08
N THR A 167 27.04 5.07 7.85
CA THR A 167 28.33 5.70 7.61
C THR A 167 29.47 4.76 7.98
N LYS A 168 30.65 4.98 7.39
CA LYS A 168 31.87 4.23 7.76
C LYS A 168 32.17 4.28 9.26
N LYS A 169 31.89 5.41 9.92
CA LYS A 169 32.10 5.57 11.37
C LYS A 169 31.16 4.69 12.18
N GLU A 170 29.90 4.56 11.76
CA GLU A 170 28.93 3.69 12.41
C GLU A 170 29.31 2.22 12.22
N LEU A 171 29.70 1.81 11.02
CA LEU A 171 30.16 0.44 10.75
C LEU A 171 31.39 0.06 11.61
N GLU A 172 32.37 0.96 11.72
CA GLU A 172 33.54 0.74 12.58
C GLU A 172 33.23 0.73 14.08
N LYS A 173 32.13 1.37 14.50
CA LYS A 173 31.63 1.29 15.87
C LYS A 173 30.95 -0.07 16.09
N GLN A 174 30.06 -0.49 15.19
CA GLN A 174 29.35 -1.76 15.26
C GLN A 174 30.31 -2.96 15.40
N LYS A 175 31.44 -2.96 14.67
CA LYS A 175 32.49 -3.99 14.78
C LYS A 175 33.11 -4.13 16.18
N LYS A 176 33.01 -3.10 17.02
CA LYS A 176 33.57 -3.06 18.38
C LYS A 176 32.53 -3.28 19.45
N ASP A 177 31.25 -3.14 19.10
CA ASP A 177 30.15 -3.34 20.03
C ASP A 177 30.08 -4.81 20.45
N LYS A 178 29.58 -5.04 21.67
CA LYS A 178 29.38 -6.35 22.26
C LYS A 178 27.95 -6.45 22.77
N PHE A 179 27.25 -7.49 22.35
CA PHE A 179 25.89 -7.77 22.78
C PHE A 179 25.91 -8.70 23.99
N GLU A 180 24.84 -8.68 24.81
CA GLU A 180 24.69 -9.65 25.89
C GLU A 180 24.34 -11.03 25.33
N PHE A 181 23.49 -11.05 24.31
CA PHE A 181 23.18 -12.24 23.52
C PHE A 181 23.86 -12.14 22.14
N GLU A 182 24.85 -13.01 21.88
CA GLU A 182 25.62 -13.07 20.62
C GLU A 182 25.37 -14.41 19.88
N PRO A 183 24.15 -14.68 19.39
CA PRO A 183 23.82 -15.94 18.72
C PRO A 183 24.62 -16.10 17.42
N LYS A 184 25.00 -17.34 17.10
CA LYS A 184 25.55 -17.60 15.76
C LYS A 184 24.41 -17.59 14.72
N ILE A 185 24.59 -16.81 13.65
CA ILE A 185 23.67 -16.80 12.50
C ILE A 185 24.25 -17.64 11.36
N SER A 186 23.56 -18.70 10.96
CA SER A 186 23.87 -19.49 9.76
C SER A 186 23.13 -18.90 8.55
N ILE A 187 23.87 -18.34 7.60
CA ILE A 187 23.30 -17.86 6.34
C ILE A 187 23.32 -19.01 5.35
N ILE A 188 22.15 -19.45 4.88
CA ILE A 188 22.05 -20.58 3.95
C ILE A 188 21.85 -20.09 2.53
N VAL A 189 22.64 -20.61 1.59
CA VAL A 189 22.64 -20.21 0.19
C VAL A 189 22.66 -21.43 -0.73
N PRO A 190 21.60 -21.67 -1.53
CA PRO A 190 21.65 -22.61 -2.64
C PRO A 190 22.34 -21.96 -3.85
N THR A 191 23.31 -22.63 -4.48
CA THR A 191 23.95 -22.13 -5.71
C THR A 191 23.70 -23.09 -6.88
N TYR A 192 23.52 -22.55 -8.08
CA TYR A 192 23.44 -23.32 -9.32
C TYR A 192 23.88 -22.48 -10.52
N LYS A 193 25.04 -22.81 -11.11
CA LYS A 193 25.66 -22.12 -12.25
C LYS A 193 25.71 -20.60 -12.04
N THR A 194 26.01 -20.20 -10.82
CA THR A 194 26.04 -18.79 -10.42
C THR A 194 27.17 -18.06 -11.13
N PRO A 195 26.92 -16.93 -11.80
CA PRO A 195 27.98 -16.12 -12.38
C PRO A 195 29.03 -15.73 -11.34
N ILE A 196 30.32 -15.93 -11.65
CA ILE A 196 31.43 -15.76 -10.70
C ILE A 196 31.47 -14.38 -10.05
N ASN A 197 31.12 -13.32 -10.79
CA ASN A 197 31.06 -11.98 -10.23
C ASN A 197 29.95 -11.83 -9.19
N PHE A 198 28.77 -12.40 -9.43
CA PHE A 198 27.67 -12.38 -8.45
C PHE A 198 28.00 -13.24 -7.23
N LEU A 199 28.60 -14.42 -7.45
CA LEU A 199 29.04 -15.29 -6.37
C LEU A 199 30.04 -14.59 -5.43
N ARG A 200 31.02 -13.88 -5.99
CA ARG A 200 32.01 -13.10 -5.21
C ARG A 200 31.33 -11.97 -4.43
N GLU A 201 30.51 -11.16 -5.10
CA GLU A 201 29.81 -10.05 -4.45
C GLU A 201 28.89 -10.53 -3.31
N MET A 202 28.21 -11.65 -3.50
CA MET A 202 27.37 -12.29 -2.48
C MET A 202 28.22 -12.73 -1.27
N ILE A 203 29.29 -13.50 -1.49
CA ILE A 203 30.16 -13.99 -0.40
C ILE A 203 30.84 -12.82 0.32
N ASP A 204 31.39 -11.86 -0.43
CA ASP A 204 32.07 -10.69 0.13
C ASP A 204 31.10 -9.85 0.99
N SER A 205 29.83 -9.73 0.60
CA SER A 205 28.81 -9.02 1.40
C SER A 205 28.54 -9.66 2.77
N VAL A 206 28.75 -10.98 2.89
CA VAL A 206 28.67 -11.71 4.16
C VAL A 206 29.97 -11.56 4.95
N ILE A 207 31.13 -11.64 4.28
CA ILE A 207 32.44 -11.44 4.91
C ILE A 207 32.52 -10.06 5.58
N ASP A 208 31.98 -9.03 4.92
CA ASP A 208 32.05 -7.63 5.33
C ASP A 208 31.05 -7.25 6.43
N GLN A 209 30.24 -8.18 6.93
CA GLN A 209 29.27 -7.93 8.00
C GLN A 209 29.96 -7.42 9.28
N THR A 210 29.38 -6.40 9.91
CA THR A 210 29.93 -5.80 11.14
C THR A 210 29.75 -6.69 12.38
N TYR A 211 28.75 -7.57 12.37
CA TYR A 211 28.63 -8.65 13.35
C TYR A 211 29.47 -9.86 12.90
N SER A 212 30.26 -10.46 13.81
CA SER A 212 31.28 -11.45 13.43
C SER A 212 30.90 -12.91 13.66
N ASN A 213 29.90 -13.21 14.51
CA ASN A 213 29.52 -14.58 14.86
C ASN A 213 28.48 -15.13 13.87
N TRP A 214 28.96 -15.45 12.66
CA TRP A 214 28.15 -16.05 11.60
C TRP A 214 28.88 -17.20 10.94
N GLU A 215 28.14 -17.98 10.16
CA GLU A 215 28.68 -18.91 9.19
C GLU A 215 27.88 -18.85 7.89
N LEU A 216 28.57 -19.02 6.76
CA LEU A 216 27.98 -19.04 5.44
C LEU A 216 27.92 -20.50 4.98
N CYS A 217 26.72 -21.03 4.79
CA CYS A 217 26.45 -22.41 4.46
C CYS A 217 25.98 -22.51 3.00
N ILE A 218 26.86 -22.95 2.11
CA ILE A 218 26.62 -23.02 0.67
C ILE A 218 26.43 -24.47 0.26
N ALA A 219 25.37 -24.77 -0.49
CA ALA A 219 25.22 -26.03 -1.19
C ALA A 219 25.11 -25.78 -2.69
N ASP A 220 26.09 -26.31 -3.43
CA ASP A 220 26.24 -26.05 -4.85
C ASP A 220 25.78 -27.22 -5.71
N GLY A 221 24.78 -26.98 -6.55
CA GLY A 221 24.27 -27.94 -7.52
C GLY A 221 24.99 -27.91 -8.87
N SER A 222 26.18 -27.30 -8.96
CA SER A 222 26.86 -26.97 -10.21
C SER A 222 27.96 -27.94 -10.61
N GLU A 223 27.90 -29.20 -10.15
CA GLU A 223 28.92 -30.22 -10.44
C GLU A 223 29.38 -30.19 -11.91
N GLY A 224 30.70 -30.11 -12.10
CA GLY A 224 31.36 -29.99 -13.40
C GLY A 224 31.65 -28.56 -13.83
N ASP A 225 31.16 -27.55 -13.10
CA ASP A 225 31.56 -26.15 -13.28
C ASP A 225 32.83 -25.84 -12.49
N SER A 226 33.97 -26.20 -13.08
CA SER A 226 35.30 -26.01 -12.46
C SER A 226 35.60 -24.57 -12.03
N ALA A 227 34.93 -23.55 -12.61
CA ALA A 227 35.15 -22.16 -12.22
C ALA A 227 34.42 -21.84 -10.91
N VAL A 228 33.16 -22.27 -10.76
CA VAL A 228 32.38 -22.09 -9.53
C VAL A 228 32.99 -22.90 -8.39
N GLU A 229 33.32 -24.17 -8.66
CA GLU A 229 33.95 -25.06 -7.68
C GLU A 229 35.27 -24.48 -7.14
N ALA A 230 36.15 -24.02 -8.04
CA ALA A 230 37.44 -23.44 -7.65
C ALA A 230 37.27 -22.14 -6.84
N GLU A 231 36.27 -21.32 -7.15
CA GLU A 231 36.01 -20.09 -6.41
C GLU A 231 35.46 -20.38 -5.01
N LEU A 232 34.50 -21.30 -4.87
CA LEU A 232 33.96 -21.73 -3.58
C LEU A 232 35.03 -22.36 -2.69
N GLU A 233 35.86 -23.24 -3.25
CA GLU A 233 36.99 -23.83 -2.52
C GLU A 233 37.99 -22.77 -2.05
N LYS A 234 38.25 -21.76 -2.87
CA LYS A 234 39.16 -20.67 -2.51
C LYS A 234 38.62 -19.90 -1.31
N TYR A 235 37.34 -19.51 -1.30
CA TYR A 235 36.74 -18.81 -0.16
C TYR A 235 36.70 -19.67 1.10
N ALA A 236 36.30 -20.94 0.99
CA ALA A 236 36.26 -21.88 2.12
C ALA A 236 37.65 -22.14 2.74
N LYS A 237 38.74 -22.06 1.95
CA LYS A 237 40.12 -22.14 2.45
C LYS A 237 40.61 -20.84 3.10
N GLN A 238 39.97 -19.70 2.81
CA GLN A 238 40.38 -18.37 3.29
C GLN A 238 39.66 -17.97 4.59
N ASP A 239 38.43 -18.44 4.81
CA ASP A 239 37.65 -18.14 6.00
C ASP A 239 36.90 -19.41 6.46
N ASP A 240 37.27 -19.93 7.64
CA ASP A 240 36.70 -21.15 8.23
C ASP A 240 35.20 -21.02 8.55
N ARG A 241 34.63 -19.81 8.53
CA ARG A 241 33.18 -19.57 8.68
C ARG A 241 32.41 -19.92 7.41
N ILE A 242 33.08 -20.07 6.27
CA ILE A 242 32.47 -20.43 4.98
C ILE A 242 32.51 -21.94 4.82
N LYS A 243 31.34 -22.57 4.90
CA LYS A 243 31.14 -24.00 4.71
C LYS A 243 30.46 -24.22 3.37
N TYR A 244 31.05 -25.06 2.52
CA TYR A 244 30.50 -25.40 1.22
C TYR A 244 30.44 -26.91 1.03
N THR A 245 29.37 -27.38 0.40
CA THR A 245 29.25 -28.76 -0.12
C THR A 245 28.88 -28.74 -1.60
N LEU A 246 29.56 -29.55 -2.39
CA LEU A 246 29.16 -29.85 -3.77
C LEU A 246 28.12 -30.97 -3.74
N LEU A 247 27.06 -30.82 -4.53
CA LEU A 247 26.03 -31.85 -4.70
C LEU A 247 26.33 -32.68 -5.94
N GLU A 248 26.09 -34.00 -5.88
CA GLU A 248 26.26 -34.93 -7.01
C GLU A 248 25.34 -34.60 -8.22
N LYS A 249 24.32 -33.77 -8.01
CA LYS A 249 23.44 -33.22 -9.05
C LYS A 249 22.66 -32.04 -8.49
N ASN A 250 22.13 -31.20 -9.38
CA ASN A 250 21.14 -30.19 -9.00
C ASN A 250 19.84 -30.85 -8.52
N GLU A 251 19.46 -30.64 -7.26
CA GLU A 251 18.25 -31.19 -6.64
C GLU A 251 17.05 -30.21 -6.66
N GLY A 252 17.18 -29.11 -7.41
CA GLY A 252 16.19 -28.02 -7.41
C GLY A 252 16.41 -27.07 -6.24
N ILE A 253 15.65 -25.98 -6.21
CA ILE A 253 15.87 -24.90 -5.23
C ILE A 253 15.63 -25.40 -3.81
N SER A 254 14.55 -26.15 -3.54
CA SER A 254 14.30 -26.72 -2.21
C SER A 254 15.36 -27.74 -1.80
N GLY A 255 15.78 -28.63 -2.71
CA GLY A 255 16.79 -29.65 -2.44
C GLY A 255 18.15 -29.05 -2.08
N ASN A 256 18.64 -28.12 -2.92
CA ASN A 256 19.89 -27.43 -2.68
C ASN A 256 19.85 -26.60 -1.39
N THR A 257 18.74 -25.90 -1.12
CA THR A 257 18.61 -25.10 0.12
C THR A 257 18.57 -25.99 1.36
N ASN A 258 17.92 -27.15 1.30
CA ASN A 258 17.95 -28.14 2.38
C ASN A 258 19.35 -28.71 2.62
N ALA A 259 20.16 -28.89 1.58
CA ALA A 259 21.55 -29.31 1.74
C ALA A 259 22.38 -28.22 2.44
N ALA A 260 22.18 -26.94 2.10
CA ALA A 260 22.80 -25.82 2.81
C ALA A 260 22.36 -25.77 4.29
N LEU A 261 21.06 -25.98 4.56
CA LEU A 261 20.50 -26.05 5.91
C LEU A 261 21.12 -27.17 6.77
N LYS A 262 21.56 -28.28 6.18
CA LYS A 262 22.25 -29.36 6.93
C LYS A 262 23.61 -28.93 7.47
N LEU A 263 24.26 -27.94 6.84
CA LEU A 263 25.54 -27.38 7.32
C LEU A 263 25.37 -26.40 8.48
N ALA A 264 24.14 -25.91 8.70
CA ALA A 264 23.81 -24.87 9.68
C ALA A 264 23.87 -25.38 11.14
N THR A 265 24.71 -24.71 11.92
CA THR A 265 24.98 -24.94 13.35
C THR A 265 24.63 -23.74 14.23
N GLY A 266 24.28 -22.61 13.64
CA GLY A 266 23.85 -21.41 14.34
C GLY A 266 22.51 -21.57 15.05
N GLU A 267 22.24 -20.68 16.00
CA GLU A 267 20.96 -20.59 16.71
C GLU A 267 19.85 -20.02 15.82
N TYR A 268 20.24 -19.22 14.82
CA TYR A 268 19.37 -18.66 13.80
C TYR A 268 19.84 -19.03 12.39
N VAL A 269 18.89 -19.13 11.47
CA VAL A 269 19.10 -19.32 10.04
C VAL A 269 18.58 -18.10 9.29
N GLY A 270 19.40 -17.51 8.42
CA GLY A 270 18.99 -16.48 7.45
C GLY A 270 18.96 -17.03 6.03
N LEU A 271 17.90 -16.73 5.27
CA LEU A 271 17.76 -17.15 3.87
C LEU A 271 18.40 -16.14 2.93
N PHE A 272 19.29 -16.56 2.04
CA PHE A 272 19.99 -15.65 1.15
C PHE A 272 20.18 -16.24 -0.25
N ASP A 273 19.95 -15.41 -1.27
CA ASP A 273 20.09 -15.80 -2.67
C ASP A 273 21.51 -15.57 -3.18
N HIS A 274 21.95 -16.45 -4.07
CA HIS A 274 23.35 -16.53 -4.50
C HIS A 274 23.83 -15.35 -5.37
N ASP A 275 22.92 -14.47 -5.78
CA ASP A 275 23.15 -13.34 -6.67
C ASP A 275 22.79 -11.98 -6.05
N ASP A 276 22.40 -11.95 -4.78
CA ASP A 276 22.03 -10.74 -4.06
C ASP A 276 23.13 -10.24 -3.12
N ILE A 277 22.90 -9.09 -2.48
CA ILE A 277 23.84 -8.44 -1.56
C ILE A 277 23.15 -8.13 -0.24
N LEU A 278 23.81 -8.44 0.88
CA LEU A 278 23.40 -7.95 2.20
C LEU A 278 24.01 -6.58 2.50
N ALA A 279 23.24 -5.71 3.16
CA ALA A 279 23.79 -4.48 3.73
C ALA A 279 24.86 -4.82 4.78
N PRO A 280 25.96 -4.05 4.91
CA PRO A 280 27.09 -4.39 5.79
C PRO A 280 26.74 -4.47 7.28
N ASN A 281 25.61 -3.90 7.69
CA ASN A 281 25.09 -3.92 9.06
C ASN A 281 23.91 -4.89 9.26
N ALA A 282 23.54 -5.70 8.26
CA ALA A 282 22.34 -6.54 8.29
C ALA A 282 22.32 -7.48 9.52
N LEU A 283 23.38 -8.27 9.72
CA LEU A 283 23.44 -9.20 10.84
C LEU A 283 23.53 -8.49 12.19
N TYR A 284 24.19 -7.33 12.24
CA TYR A 284 24.26 -6.53 13.47
C TYR A 284 22.88 -6.04 13.90
N GLU A 285 22.07 -5.50 12.99
CA GLU A 285 20.73 -5.01 13.34
C GLU A 285 19.78 -6.17 13.71
N VAL A 286 19.93 -7.36 13.10
CA VAL A 286 19.23 -8.58 13.51
C VAL A 286 19.55 -8.92 14.97
N VAL A 287 20.84 -9.00 15.33
CA VAL A 287 21.25 -9.34 16.71
C VAL A 287 20.89 -8.24 17.71
N LYS A 288 20.94 -6.99 17.29
CA LYS A 288 20.49 -5.86 18.11
C LYS A 288 19.00 -5.96 18.45
N ALA A 289 18.16 -6.31 17.48
CA ALA A 289 16.73 -6.55 17.73
C ALA A 289 16.51 -7.72 18.70
N LEU A 290 17.38 -8.74 18.66
CA LEU A 290 17.34 -9.87 19.60
C LEU A 290 17.67 -9.50 21.05
N GLN A 291 18.24 -8.32 21.31
CA GLN A 291 18.45 -7.84 22.68
C GLN A 291 17.15 -7.38 23.36
N GLU A 292 16.15 -6.95 22.57
CA GLU A 292 14.82 -6.59 23.10
C GLU A 292 14.06 -7.84 23.54
N LYS A 293 14.14 -8.89 22.72
CA LYS A 293 13.52 -10.18 22.90
C LYS A 293 14.19 -11.16 21.95
N GLU A 294 14.37 -12.40 22.38
CA GLU A 294 14.78 -13.50 21.49
C GLU A 294 13.62 -13.90 20.54
N TYR A 295 13.32 -13.05 19.56
CA TYR A 295 12.28 -13.25 18.57
C TYR A 295 12.48 -14.57 17.82
N ASP A 296 11.39 -15.24 17.48
CA ASP A 296 11.44 -16.52 16.75
C ASP A 296 11.73 -16.31 15.26
N ILE A 297 11.16 -15.24 14.71
CA ILE A 297 11.29 -14.82 13.31
C ILE A 297 11.62 -13.33 13.28
N LEU A 298 12.54 -12.95 12.39
CA LEU A 298 12.84 -11.57 12.04
C LEU A 298 12.80 -11.41 10.53
N TYR A 299 12.33 -10.26 10.05
CA TYR A 299 12.45 -9.88 8.65
C TYR A 299 12.76 -8.40 8.51
N THR A 300 13.24 -8.02 7.33
CA THR A 300 13.77 -6.68 7.05
C THR A 300 13.10 -6.06 5.82
N ASP A 301 13.26 -4.75 5.65
CA ASP A 301 12.97 -4.11 4.37
C ASP A 301 14.04 -4.46 3.33
N GLU A 302 13.67 -4.36 2.07
CA GLU A 302 14.53 -4.65 0.94
C GLU A 302 14.40 -3.58 -0.14
N ASP A 303 15.39 -3.47 -1.00
CA ASP A 303 15.28 -2.73 -2.25
C ASP A 303 15.82 -3.57 -3.41
N LYS A 304 15.84 -2.96 -4.60
CA LYS A 304 16.43 -3.56 -5.78
C LYS A 304 17.67 -2.83 -6.21
N ILE A 305 18.63 -3.59 -6.73
CA ILE A 305 19.85 -3.08 -7.33
C ILE A 305 19.95 -3.49 -8.80
N THR A 306 20.62 -2.66 -9.60
CA THR A 306 20.98 -3.01 -10.98
C THR A 306 21.92 -4.22 -11.03
N GLY A 307 22.02 -4.88 -12.18
CA GLY A 307 22.90 -6.05 -12.35
C GLY A 307 24.37 -5.81 -11.96
N ASP A 308 24.86 -4.56 -12.07
CA ASP A 308 26.21 -4.16 -11.63
C ASP A 308 26.28 -3.69 -10.16
N GLY A 309 25.17 -3.75 -9.43
CA GLY A 309 25.06 -3.43 -8.01
C GLY A 309 25.17 -1.95 -7.65
N LYS A 310 25.15 -1.03 -8.63
CA LYS A 310 25.46 0.39 -8.37
C LYS A 310 24.26 1.29 -8.10
N GLU A 311 23.08 0.96 -8.64
CA GLU A 311 21.90 1.81 -8.51
C GLU A 311 20.80 1.12 -7.70
N HIS A 312 20.45 1.72 -6.57
CA HIS A 312 19.36 1.32 -5.70
C HIS A 312 18.02 1.92 -6.17
N ASN A 313 16.98 1.09 -6.26
CA ASN A 313 15.65 1.45 -6.75
C ASN A 313 14.55 0.58 -6.12
N ASP A 314 13.29 0.94 -6.38
CA ASP A 314 12.09 0.20 -5.97
C ASP A 314 12.13 -0.34 -4.53
N PRO A 315 12.25 0.54 -3.51
CA PRO A 315 12.25 0.09 -2.13
C PRO A 315 10.92 -0.54 -1.75
N ASN A 316 11.01 -1.60 -0.97
CA ASN A 316 9.89 -2.28 -0.36
C ASN A 316 9.94 -2.05 1.15
N PHE A 317 9.45 -0.89 1.59
CA PHE A 317 9.23 -0.55 2.99
C PHE A 317 7.98 -1.25 3.50
N LYS A 318 8.16 -2.34 4.22
CA LYS A 318 7.12 -3.27 4.67
C LYS A 318 6.44 -2.76 5.95
N PRO A 319 5.19 -3.13 6.20
CA PRO A 319 4.60 -2.96 7.52
C PRO A 319 5.18 -4.00 8.50
N ASP A 320 4.89 -3.83 9.79
CA ASP A 320 4.96 -4.92 10.75
C ASP A 320 4.01 -6.06 10.38
N PHE A 321 4.18 -7.21 11.04
CA PHE A 321 3.59 -8.47 10.59
C PHE A 321 2.06 -8.39 10.42
N SER A 322 1.63 -8.59 9.17
CA SER A 322 0.24 -8.61 8.73
C SER A 322 -0.05 -9.95 8.05
N MET A 323 -0.73 -10.87 8.74
CA MET A 323 -1.09 -12.18 8.20
C MET A 323 -2.02 -12.07 6.98
N ASP A 324 -2.94 -11.10 6.96
CA ASP A 324 -3.85 -10.90 5.83
C ASP A 324 -3.14 -10.38 4.57
N LEU A 325 -2.11 -9.53 4.76
CA LEU A 325 -1.23 -9.13 3.67
C LEU A 325 -0.39 -10.31 3.19
N PHE A 326 0.12 -11.11 4.14
CA PHE A 326 0.89 -12.32 3.82
C PHE A 326 0.05 -13.28 2.99
N CYS A 327 -1.19 -13.57 3.39
CA CYS A 327 -2.12 -14.40 2.61
C CYS A 327 -2.51 -13.81 1.25
N SER A 328 -2.30 -12.51 1.04
CA SER A 328 -2.55 -11.85 -0.25
C SER A 328 -1.35 -11.88 -1.18
N HIS A 329 -0.12 -11.84 -0.65
CA HIS A 329 1.12 -12.19 -1.34
C HIS A 329 2.28 -12.35 -0.35
N ASN A 330 3.34 -13.03 -0.78
CA ASN A 330 4.60 -13.07 -0.03
C ASN A 330 5.24 -11.67 -0.02
N TYR A 331 4.92 -10.83 0.97
CA TYR A 331 5.52 -9.51 1.14
C TYR A 331 6.76 -9.52 2.04
N ILE A 332 6.96 -10.61 2.79
CA ILE A 332 8.11 -10.78 3.70
C ILE A 332 9.38 -11.01 2.89
N THR A 333 9.33 -11.90 1.89
CA THR A 333 10.42 -12.16 0.93
C THR A 333 11.78 -12.24 1.63
N HIS A 334 12.63 -11.25 1.42
CA HIS A 334 13.98 -11.17 1.94
C HIS A 334 14.13 -9.93 2.84
N PHE A 335 15.04 -9.90 3.81
CA PHE A 335 15.80 -11.01 4.39
C PHE A 335 14.98 -11.69 5.48
N PHE A 336 14.73 -12.99 5.39
CA PHE A 336 14.01 -13.76 6.41
C PHE A 336 14.98 -14.52 7.31
N VAL A 337 14.88 -14.29 8.63
CA VAL A 337 15.70 -14.92 9.66
C VAL A 337 14.79 -15.65 10.64
N VAL A 338 15.10 -16.89 10.97
CA VAL A 338 14.28 -17.73 11.86
C VAL A 338 15.16 -18.55 12.79
N LYS A 339 14.68 -18.84 14.01
CA LYS A 339 15.37 -19.77 14.90
C LYS A 339 15.58 -21.13 14.21
N THR A 340 16.79 -21.66 14.32
CA THR A 340 17.19 -22.92 13.68
C THR A 340 16.34 -24.10 14.15
N ASN A 341 15.88 -24.09 15.40
CA ASN A 341 15.02 -25.15 15.93
C ASN A 341 13.63 -25.18 15.25
N ILE A 342 13.07 -24.02 14.85
CA ILE A 342 11.78 -23.93 14.16
C ILE A 342 11.89 -24.52 12.76
N ILE A 343 12.87 -24.07 11.97
CA ILE A 343 13.04 -24.56 10.59
C ILE A 343 13.35 -26.07 10.55
N LYS A 344 14.12 -26.57 11.53
CA LYS A 344 14.39 -28.01 11.69
C LYS A 344 13.14 -28.78 12.12
N LYS A 345 12.32 -28.23 13.04
CA LYS A 345 11.06 -28.85 13.50
C LYS A 345 10.05 -29.03 12.38
N ILE A 346 9.94 -28.05 11.46
CA ILE A 346 9.00 -28.12 10.33
C ILE A 346 9.52 -28.94 9.14
N GLY A 347 10.75 -29.46 9.21
CA GLY A 347 11.34 -30.32 8.19
C GLY A 347 11.97 -29.62 6.98
N GLY A 348 12.27 -28.31 7.06
CA GLY A 348 12.91 -27.57 5.98
C GLY A 348 12.00 -27.29 4.76
N PHE A 349 12.61 -27.15 3.58
CA PHE A 349 11.96 -26.80 2.32
C PHE A 349 11.32 -28.00 1.62
N ARG A 350 10.24 -27.78 0.88
CA ARG A 350 9.43 -28.81 0.24
C ARG A 350 9.47 -28.68 -1.30
N PRO A 351 10.07 -29.64 -2.04
CA PRO A 351 10.26 -29.52 -3.50
C PRO A 351 8.97 -29.35 -4.32
N GLU A 352 7.83 -29.81 -3.83
CA GLU A 352 6.53 -29.61 -4.50
C GLU A 352 6.06 -28.14 -4.55
N TYR A 353 6.80 -27.26 -3.88
CA TYR A 353 6.62 -25.81 -3.86
C TYR A 353 7.72 -25.04 -4.61
N ASP A 354 8.65 -25.70 -5.31
CA ASP A 354 9.70 -25.03 -6.08
C ASP A 354 9.12 -23.89 -6.97
N GLY A 355 9.69 -22.69 -6.82
CA GLY A 355 9.18 -21.43 -7.37
C GLY A 355 8.49 -20.52 -6.33
N SER A 356 8.00 -21.09 -5.23
CA SER A 356 7.46 -20.38 -4.05
C SER A 356 7.70 -21.17 -2.76
N GLN A 357 8.83 -21.88 -2.71
CA GLN A 357 9.24 -22.76 -1.62
C GLN A 357 9.48 -21.99 -0.32
N ASP A 358 9.93 -20.74 -0.44
CA ASP A 358 10.11 -19.77 0.63
C ASP A 358 8.75 -19.41 1.27
N TYR A 359 7.73 -19.18 0.44
CA TYR A 359 6.41 -18.80 0.90
C TYR A 359 5.74 -19.94 1.69
N ASP A 360 5.84 -21.18 1.21
CA ASP A 360 5.42 -22.37 1.96
C ASP A 360 6.17 -22.53 3.29
N LEU A 361 7.50 -22.39 3.26
CA LEU A 361 8.33 -22.50 4.45
C LEU A 361 7.92 -21.46 5.49
N MET A 362 7.77 -20.21 5.08
CA MET A 362 7.43 -19.09 5.95
C MET A 362 6.09 -19.32 6.64
N PHE A 363 5.05 -19.80 5.95
CA PHE A 363 3.78 -20.17 6.62
C PHE A 363 4.01 -21.19 7.74
N ARG A 364 4.74 -22.28 7.47
CA ARG A 364 5.02 -23.31 8.47
C ARG A 364 5.88 -22.81 9.63
N CYS A 365 6.83 -21.91 9.36
CA CYS A 365 7.61 -21.22 10.39
C CYS A 365 6.71 -20.34 11.27
N ILE A 366 5.85 -19.51 10.65
CA ILE A 366 4.92 -18.61 11.35
C ILE A 366 3.95 -19.40 12.24
N GLU A 367 3.41 -20.52 11.74
CA GLU A 367 2.56 -21.44 12.51
C GLU A 367 3.28 -22.06 13.73
N SER A 368 4.61 -22.07 13.72
CA SER A 368 5.46 -22.65 14.77
C SER A 368 6.18 -21.59 15.63
N ALA A 369 5.88 -20.30 15.45
CA ALA A 369 6.53 -19.19 16.09
C ALA A 369 5.56 -18.44 17.03
N ASP A 370 6.07 -17.94 18.14
CA ASP A 370 5.31 -17.11 19.09
C ASP A 370 5.57 -15.61 18.88
N SER A 371 6.63 -15.26 18.15
CA SER A 371 7.07 -13.88 18.03
C SER A 371 7.77 -13.57 16.72
N ILE A 372 7.30 -12.50 16.06
CA ILE A 372 7.81 -12.03 14.78
C ILE A 372 8.22 -10.56 14.93
N LYS A 373 9.41 -10.21 14.47
CA LYS A 373 9.92 -8.82 14.47
C LYS A 373 10.21 -8.36 13.05
N HIS A 374 9.67 -7.20 12.71
CA HIS A 374 10.10 -6.44 11.55
C HIS A 374 11.21 -5.47 11.96
N ILE A 375 12.26 -5.39 11.14
CA ILE A 375 13.32 -4.39 11.24
C ILE A 375 13.16 -3.44 10.04
N PRO A 376 12.63 -2.22 10.23
CA PRO A 376 12.26 -1.30 9.14
C PRO A 376 13.49 -0.60 8.54
N MET A 377 14.44 -1.40 8.06
CA MET A 377 15.70 -0.97 7.47
C MET A 377 15.95 -1.78 6.21
N ILE A 378 16.45 -1.11 5.16
CA ILE A 378 16.88 -1.74 3.92
C ILE A 378 18.18 -2.52 4.21
N LEU A 379 18.04 -3.81 4.50
CA LEU A 379 19.16 -4.68 4.88
C LEU A 379 19.45 -5.76 3.82
N TYR A 380 18.63 -5.81 2.78
CA TYR A 380 18.75 -6.73 1.66
C TYR A 380 18.62 -5.99 0.33
N HIS A 381 19.48 -6.32 -0.63
CA HIS A 381 19.54 -5.71 -1.94
C HIS A 381 19.33 -6.75 -3.04
N TRP A 382 18.13 -6.76 -3.63
CA TRP A 382 17.73 -7.73 -4.64
C TRP A 382 18.20 -7.33 -6.05
N ARG A 383 19.04 -8.15 -6.68
CA ARG A 383 19.62 -7.87 -7.98
C ARG A 383 18.69 -8.18 -9.15
N ILE A 384 18.55 -7.20 -10.04
CA ILE A 384 17.79 -7.34 -11.28
C ILE A 384 18.73 -7.73 -12.44
N HIS A 385 18.53 -8.92 -13.03
CA HIS A 385 19.19 -9.36 -14.28
C HIS A 385 18.30 -10.31 -15.11
N MET A 386 18.67 -10.60 -16.36
CA MET A 386 17.85 -11.37 -17.32
C MET A 386 17.45 -12.80 -16.85
N ASN A 387 18.20 -13.38 -15.91
CA ASN A 387 17.90 -14.70 -15.34
C ASN A 387 17.15 -14.61 -14.00
N SER A 388 16.95 -13.40 -13.45
CA SER A 388 16.22 -13.16 -12.21
C SER A 388 14.71 -13.36 -12.40
N VAL A 389 13.99 -13.73 -11.33
CA VAL A 389 12.51 -13.78 -11.28
C VAL A 389 11.89 -12.42 -11.62
N ALA A 390 12.60 -11.32 -11.36
CA ALA A 390 12.15 -9.97 -11.68
C ALA A 390 12.02 -9.68 -13.20
N GLY A 391 12.63 -10.49 -14.08
CA GLY A 391 12.76 -10.18 -15.52
C GLY A 391 11.61 -10.60 -16.44
N ASP A 392 10.86 -11.66 -16.10
CA ASP A 392 9.75 -12.18 -16.92
C ASP A 392 8.70 -12.97 -16.08
N PRO A 393 7.62 -12.33 -15.63
CA PRO A 393 6.54 -12.97 -14.87
C PRO A 393 5.74 -14.02 -15.66
N ALA A 394 5.60 -13.86 -16.98
CA ALA A 394 4.67 -14.68 -17.79
C ALA A 394 5.17 -16.11 -17.99
N SER A 395 6.49 -16.34 -17.95
CA SER A 395 7.11 -17.67 -18.08
C SER A 395 7.06 -18.50 -16.80
N LYS A 396 6.51 -17.98 -15.69
CA LYS A 396 6.62 -18.57 -14.35
C LYS A 396 5.29 -18.86 -13.65
N MET A 397 4.21 -19.16 -14.40
CA MET A 397 2.90 -19.53 -13.82
C MET A 397 2.95 -20.61 -12.73
N TYR A 398 3.84 -21.59 -12.89
CA TYR A 398 4.01 -22.67 -11.92
C TYR A 398 4.36 -22.15 -10.50
N ALA A 399 5.10 -21.04 -10.41
CA ALA A 399 5.45 -20.41 -9.14
C ALA A 399 4.23 -19.79 -8.48
N TYR A 400 3.42 -19.03 -9.22
CA TYR A 400 2.20 -18.45 -8.69
C TYR A 400 1.20 -19.53 -8.25
N ASP A 401 1.09 -20.62 -8.99
CA ASP A 401 0.29 -21.78 -8.58
C ASP A 401 0.84 -22.45 -7.33
N ALA A 402 2.18 -22.52 -7.17
CA ALA A 402 2.80 -23.00 -5.93
C ALA A 402 2.49 -22.09 -4.74
N GLY A 403 2.57 -20.77 -4.91
CA GLY A 403 2.19 -19.80 -3.86
C GLY A 403 0.70 -19.89 -3.49
N LYS A 404 -0.19 -20.07 -4.47
CA LYS A 404 -1.61 -20.36 -4.22
C LYS A 404 -1.77 -21.62 -3.35
N ARG A 405 -1.10 -22.72 -3.73
CA ARG A 405 -1.13 -23.97 -2.95
C ARG A 405 -0.59 -23.78 -1.54
N ALA A 406 0.44 -22.95 -1.35
CA ALA A 406 1.03 -22.71 -0.03
C ALA A 406 0.02 -22.07 0.93
N ILE A 407 -0.77 -21.08 0.44
CA ILE A 407 -1.87 -20.46 1.18
C ILE A 407 -2.99 -21.47 1.47
N GLU A 408 -3.38 -22.27 0.47
CA GLU A 408 -4.42 -23.30 0.66
C GLU A 408 -4.00 -24.35 1.71
N ASP A 409 -2.74 -24.78 1.67
CA ASP A 409 -2.20 -25.72 2.65
C ASP A 409 -2.03 -25.09 4.04
N HIS A 410 -1.71 -23.79 4.13
CA HIS A 410 -1.75 -23.05 5.40
C HIS A 410 -3.15 -23.13 6.04
N PHE A 411 -4.20 -22.76 5.29
CA PHE A 411 -5.56 -22.81 5.81
C PHE A 411 -6.02 -24.22 6.19
N LYS A 412 -5.59 -25.26 5.46
CA LYS A 412 -5.82 -26.66 5.85
C LYS A 412 -5.16 -27.00 7.19
N ARG A 413 -3.91 -26.57 7.42
CA ARG A 413 -3.17 -26.85 8.67
C ARG A 413 -3.80 -26.16 9.88
N ILE A 414 -4.27 -24.92 9.72
CA ILE A 414 -4.91 -24.17 10.81
C ILE A 414 -6.43 -24.41 10.93
N GLY A 415 -7.01 -25.27 10.09
CA GLY A 415 -8.42 -25.65 10.16
C GLY A 415 -9.41 -24.58 9.69
N VAL A 416 -8.95 -23.58 8.92
CA VAL A 416 -9.79 -22.52 8.37
C VAL A 416 -10.30 -22.93 6.98
N LYS A 417 -11.61 -22.82 6.76
CA LYS A 417 -12.21 -23.10 5.46
C LYS A 417 -12.17 -21.86 4.57
N ALA A 418 -11.26 -21.87 3.61
CA ALA A 418 -11.11 -20.80 2.64
C ALA A 418 -10.75 -21.37 1.26
N LYS A 419 -11.17 -20.65 0.22
CA LYS A 419 -10.73 -20.87 -1.16
C LYS A 419 -9.76 -19.75 -1.53
N VAL A 420 -8.71 -20.09 -2.27
CA VAL A 420 -7.76 -19.10 -2.79
C VAL A 420 -7.94 -18.99 -4.30
N GLU A 421 -7.94 -17.77 -4.82
CA GLU A 421 -7.99 -17.49 -6.26
C GLU A 421 -6.85 -16.56 -6.65
N HIS A 422 -6.37 -16.68 -7.89
CA HIS A 422 -5.48 -15.67 -8.46
C HIS A 422 -6.29 -14.40 -8.72
N THR A 423 -5.70 -13.26 -8.45
CA THR A 423 -6.26 -11.98 -8.91
C THR A 423 -5.81 -11.71 -10.36
N GLY A 424 -6.24 -10.59 -10.95
CA GLY A 424 -5.72 -10.13 -12.25
C GLY A 424 -4.23 -9.73 -12.23
N LEU A 425 -3.60 -9.72 -11.06
CA LEU A 425 -2.19 -9.41 -10.85
C LEU A 425 -1.42 -10.67 -10.46
N TRP A 426 -0.30 -10.90 -11.15
CA TRP A 426 0.57 -12.05 -10.94
C TRP A 426 1.16 -12.03 -9.53
N GLY A 427 1.06 -13.17 -8.82
CA GLY A 427 1.56 -13.30 -7.45
C GLY A 427 0.69 -12.63 -6.37
N MET A 428 -0.52 -12.21 -6.72
CA MET A 428 -1.50 -11.62 -5.80
C MET A 428 -2.74 -12.52 -5.74
N TYR A 429 -3.20 -12.79 -4.53
CA TYR A 429 -4.24 -13.79 -4.25
C TYR A 429 -5.46 -13.17 -3.57
N HIS A 430 -6.64 -13.68 -3.93
CA HIS A 430 -7.91 -13.42 -3.23
C HIS A 430 -8.24 -14.63 -2.37
N VAL A 431 -8.30 -14.43 -1.05
CA VAL A 431 -8.78 -15.44 -0.11
C VAL A 431 -10.27 -15.22 0.14
N ILE A 432 -11.08 -16.23 -0.22
CA ILE A 432 -12.53 -16.25 -0.02
C ILE A 432 -12.82 -17.18 1.16
N TYR A 433 -13.18 -16.61 2.30
CA TYR A 433 -13.55 -17.36 3.50
C TYR A 433 -14.99 -17.88 3.42
N GLU A 434 -15.22 -19.10 3.89
CA GLU A 434 -16.58 -19.64 4.00
C GLU A 434 -17.36 -18.97 5.15
N THR A 435 -18.69 -18.95 5.04
CA THR A 435 -19.60 -18.45 6.08
C THR A 435 -20.46 -19.59 6.66
N PRO A 436 -19.86 -20.57 7.39
CA PRO A 436 -20.59 -21.71 7.92
C PRO A 436 -21.67 -21.29 8.92
N GLY A 437 -22.73 -22.10 9.05
CA GLY A 437 -23.84 -21.82 9.98
C GLY A 437 -24.80 -20.72 9.52
N ASN A 438 -24.45 -19.94 8.49
CA ASN A 438 -25.27 -18.85 7.95
C ASN A 438 -25.77 -17.90 9.07
N PRO A 439 -24.88 -17.32 9.91
CA PRO A 439 -25.27 -16.52 11.07
C PRO A 439 -26.04 -15.25 10.68
N LEU A 440 -26.94 -14.78 11.55
CA LEU A 440 -27.68 -13.55 11.27
C LEU A 440 -26.74 -12.33 11.38
N VAL A 441 -26.77 -11.46 10.37
CA VAL A 441 -26.08 -10.15 10.38
C VAL A 441 -27.11 -9.04 10.60
N SER A 442 -26.94 -8.24 11.65
CA SER A 442 -27.74 -7.03 11.87
C SER A 442 -27.04 -5.82 11.26
N ILE A 443 -27.68 -5.21 10.27
CA ILE A 443 -27.18 -4.01 9.59
C ILE A 443 -27.70 -2.77 10.31
N ILE A 444 -26.80 -1.99 10.91
CA ILE A 444 -27.09 -0.86 11.77
C ILE A 444 -26.95 0.43 10.94
N ILE A 445 -28.06 1.16 10.74
CA ILE A 445 -28.11 2.32 9.83
C ILE A 445 -28.77 3.52 10.51
N PRO A 446 -28.01 4.51 11.01
CA PRO A 446 -28.55 5.80 11.42
C PRO A 446 -29.11 6.58 10.21
N ASN A 447 -30.30 7.18 10.35
CA ASN A 447 -30.89 7.99 9.29
C ASN A 447 -31.74 9.16 9.81
N LYS A 448 -31.52 10.34 9.22
CA LYS A 448 -32.35 11.54 9.40
C LYS A 448 -32.63 12.18 8.04
N ASP A 449 -33.88 12.34 7.64
CA ASP A 449 -34.33 13.08 6.43
C ASP A 449 -33.71 12.68 5.05
N HIS A 450 -32.87 11.64 5.00
CA HIS A 450 -32.16 11.15 3.80
C HIS A 450 -32.85 9.94 3.16
N THR A 451 -34.15 10.08 2.87
CA THR A 451 -35.00 9.00 2.36
C THR A 451 -34.47 8.34 1.07
N ASP A 452 -34.03 9.14 0.09
CA ASP A 452 -33.59 8.61 -1.21
C ASP A 452 -32.26 7.85 -1.10
N ASP A 453 -31.33 8.36 -0.28
CA ASP A 453 -30.05 7.72 -0.01
C ASP A 453 -30.27 6.40 0.73
N LEU A 454 -31.10 6.41 1.79
CA LEU A 454 -31.45 5.21 2.54
C LEU A 454 -32.13 4.15 1.66
N ASP A 455 -33.05 4.55 0.78
CA ASP A 455 -33.71 3.63 -0.16
C ASP A 455 -32.73 2.97 -1.10
N LYS A 456 -31.80 3.77 -1.63
CA LYS A 456 -30.72 3.28 -2.47
C LYS A 456 -29.83 2.28 -1.72
N CYS A 457 -29.45 2.60 -0.48
CA CYS A 457 -28.65 1.73 0.39
C CYS A 457 -29.35 0.39 0.62
N VAL A 458 -30.56 0.40 1.20
CA VAL A 458 -31.32 -0.80 1.57
C VAL A 458 -31.62 -1.66 0.35
N LYS A 459 -32.12 -1.06 -0.75
CA LYS A 459 -32.43 -1.82 -1.97
C LYS A 459 -31.19 -2.39 -2.65
N SER A 460 -30.04 -1.71 -2.59
CA SER A 460 -28.80 -2.26 -3.16
C SER A 460 -28.44 -3.58 -2.48
N ILE A 461 -28.62 -3.68 -1.16
CA ILE A 461 -28.36 -4.89 -0.37
C ILE A 461 -29.41 -5.96 -0.68
N ILE A 462 -30.69 -5.64 -0.56
CA ILE A 462 -31.79 -6.61 -0.80
C ILE A 462 -31.69 -7.23 -2.19
N ASN A 463 -31.45 -6.41 -3.21
CA ASN A 463 -31.47 -6.84 -4.61
C ASN A 463 -30.17 -7.53 -5.05
N LYS A 464 -29.01 -7.05 -4.60
CA LYS A 464 -27.71 -7.54 -5.12
C LYS A 464 -27.04 -8.58 -4.21
N SER A 465 -27.28 -8.58 -2.90
CA SER A 465 -26.48 -9.39 -1.95
C SER A 465 -26.69 -10.88 -2.19
N LYS A 466 -25.62 -11.66 -2.22
CA LYS A 466 -25.68 -13.13 -2.17
C LYS A 466 -25.89 -13.65 -0.76
N TYR A 467 -25.49 -12.89 0.27
CA TYR A 467 -25.79 -13.22 1.66
C TYR A 467 -27.19 -12.70 2.03
N LYS A 468 -28.09 -13.60 2.44
CA LYS A 468 -29.51 -13.26 2.66
C LYS A 468 -29.96 -13.29 4.11
N ASN A 469 -29.20 -13.90 5.03
CA ASN A 469 -29.59 -13.94 6.45
C ASN A 469 -29.22 -12.63 7.16
N ILE A 470 -30.00 -11.59 6.86
CA ILE A 470 -29.76 -10.22 7.32
C ILE A 470 -31.04 -9.62 7.92
N GLU A 471 -30.86 -8.72 8.87
CA GLU A 471 -31.90 -7.78 9.31
C GLU A 471 -31.37 -6.34 9.24
N PHE A 472 -32.26 -5.38 9.05
CA PHE A 472 -31.93 -3.95 9.08
C PHE A 472 -32.49 -3.33 10.35
N ILE A 473 -31.61 -2.70 11.13
CA ILE A 473 -31.97 -1.85 12.26
C ILE A 473 -31.70 -0.41 11.83
N ILE A 474 -32.76 0.29 11.44
CA ILE A 474 -32.69 1.69 11.01
C ILE A 474 -32.98 2.57 12.22
N ILE A 475 -32.04 3.44 12.58
CA ILE A 475 -32.15 4.32 13.73
C ILE A 475 -32.58 5.71 13.25
N GLU A 476 -33.85 6.01 13.44
CA GLU A 476 -34.42 7.34 13.21
C GLU A 476 -33.90 8.30 14.28
N ASN A 477 -33.16 9.34 13.88
CA ASN A 477 -32.50 10.27 14.80
C ASN A 477 -32.88 11.74 14.60
N ASN A 478 -34.16 12.05 14.81
CA ASN A 478 -34.77 13.38 14.78
C ASN A 478 -34.99 13.94 13.36
N SER A 479 -35.55 13.13 12.47
CA SER A 479 -36.12 13.52 11.19
C SER A 479 -37.26 14.52 11.36
N THR A 480 -37.42 15.39 10.38
CA THR A 480 -38.44 16.44 10.35
C THR A 480 -39.37 16.34 9.14
N GLU A 481 -39.01 15.53 8.14
CA GLU A 481 -39.77 15.42 6.91
C GLU A 481 -40.80 14.27 6.96
N ASP A 482 -42.06 14.58 6.69
CA ASP A 482 -43.15 13.58 6.62
C ASP A 482 -42.85 12.43 5.64
N LYS A 483 -42.13 12.74 4.55
CA LYS A 483 -41.72 11.75 3.55
C LYS A 483 -40.85 10.64 4.15
N THR A 484 -40.05 10.97 5.16
CA THR A 484 -39.13 10.04 5.82
C THR A 484 -39.90 9.08 6.72
N PHE A 485 -40.85 9.57 7.50
CA PHE A 485 -41.72 8.73 8.32
C PHE A 485 -42.62 7.82 7.48
N ALA A 486 -43.23 8.36 6.40
CA ALA A 486 -44.01 7.56 5.46
C ALA A 486 -43.16 6.45 4.81
N TYR A 487 -41.90 6.75 4.51
CA TYR A 487 -40.96 5.77 3.96
C TYR A 487 -40.59 4.67 4.95
N TYR A 488 -40.35 4.99 6.22
CA TYR A 488 -40.11 3.99 7.27
C TYR A 488 -41.28 3.02 7.45
N GLU A 489 -42.51 3.53 7.42
CA GLU A 489 -43.69 2.66 7.46
C GLU A 489 -43.76 1.76 6.23
N LYS A 490 -43.47 2.31 5.04
CA LYS A 490 -43.45 1.53 3.80
C LYS A 490 -42.41 0.41 3.88
N LEU A 491 -41.17 0.72 4.28
CA LEU A 491 -40.10 -0.26 4.40
C LEU A 491 -40.46 -1.43 5.32
N GLN A 492 -41.00 -1.13 6.50
CA GLN A 492 -41.39 -2.18 7.46
C GLN A 492 -42.59 -3.01 6.99
N LYS A 493 -43.47 -2.44 6.15
CA LYS A 493 -44.57 -3.18 5.52
C LYS A 493 -44.09 -4.05 4.36
N GLU A 494 -43.07 -3.60 3.62
CA GLU A 494 -42.54 -4.28 2.45
C GLU A 494 -41.55 -5.41 2.81
N TYR A 495 -40.80 -5.24 3.90
CA TYR A 495 -39.73 -6.15 4.31
C TYR A 495 -39.83 -6.51 5.80
N GLU A 496 -40.12 -7.78 6.10
CA GLU A 496 -40.26 -8.29 7.48
C GLU A 496 -38.95 -8.23 8.29
N ASN A 497 -37.81 -8.20 7.60
CA ASN A 497 -36.48 -8.11 8.22
C ASN A 497 -36.00 -6.65 8.39
N VAL A 498 -36.88 -5.65 8.27
CA VAL A 498 -36.57 -4.25 8.56
C VAL A 498 -37.27 -3.82 9.86
N LYS A 499 -36.49 -3.22 10.76
CA LYS A 499 -36.99 -2.61 11.99
C LYS A 499 -36.50 -1.17 12.09
N VAL A 500 -37.42 -0.24 12.30
CA VAL A 500 -37.10 1.16 12.55
C VAL A 500 -37.23 1.44 14.04
N VAL A 501 -36.18 2.00 14.65
CA VAL A 501 -36.16 2.38 16.07
C VAL A 501 -35.90 3.87 16.20
N LYS A 502 -36.54 4.50 17.19
CA LYS A 502 -36.50 5.95 17.37
C LYS A 502 -35.51 6.32 18.47
N TRP A 503 -34.59 7.25 18.16
CA TRP A 503 -33.69 7.92 19.09
C TRP A 503 -34.25 9.29 19.44
N GLU A 504 -34.50 9.55 20.73
CA GLU A 504 -35.17 10.78 21.18
C GLU A 504 -34.22 11.81 21.80
N GLU A 505 -32.92 11.51 21.86
CA GLU A 505 -31.93 12.44 22.44
C GLU A 505 -31.22 13.28 21.36
N GLY A 506 -30.24 14.09 21.79
CA GLY A 506 -29.40 14.87 20.90
C GLY A 506 -28.56 14.02 19.95
N PHE A 507 -28.06 14.62 18.86
CA PHE A 507 -27.22 13.90 17.91
C PHE A 507 -25.88 13.49 18.52
N ASN A 508 -25.64 12.17 18.57
CA ASN A 508 -24.36 11.57 18.89
C ASN A 508 -24.22 10.27 18.08
N TYR A 509 -23.32 10.23 17.09
CA TYR A 509 -23.18 9.10 16.18
C TYR A 509 -22.89 7.79 16.93
N SER A 510 -21.99 7.86 17.92
CA SER A 510 -21.62 6.72 18.74
C SER A 510 -22.81 6.21 19.57
N ALA A 511 -23.51 7.10 20.26
CA ALA A 511 -24.67 6.72 21.07
C ALA A 511 -25.83 6.17 20.23
N ILE A 512 -26.09 6.76 19.06
CA ILE A 512 -27.12 6.31 18.12
C ILE A 512 -26.84 4.89 17.61
N ASN A 513 -25.58 4.60 17.26
CA ASN A 513 -25.19 3.26 16.84
C ASN A 513 -25.26 2.25 18.01
N ASN A 514 -24.76 2.62 19.20
CA ASN A 514 -24.88 1.79 20.41
C ASN A 514 -26.35 1.45 20.73
N TYR A 515 -27.24 2.45 20.62
CA TYR A 515 -28.68 2.27 20.79
C TYR A 515 -29.25 1.31 19.74
N GLY A 516 -28.85 1.45 18.46
CA GLY A 516 -29.22 0.51 17.40
C GLY A 516 -28.82 -0.93 17.71
N VAL A 517 -27.61 -1.14 18.22
CA VAL A 517 -27.09 -2.48 18.62
C VAL A 517 -27.95 -3.14 19.69
N SER A 518 -28.56 -2.37 20.60
CA SER A 518 -29.45 -2.94 21.63
C SER A 518 -30.69 -3.65 21.06
N PHE A 519 -31.06 -3.38 19.81
CA PHE A 519 -32.16 -4.04 19.11
C PHE A 519 -31.72 -5.13 18.12
N ALA A 520 -30.41 -5.27 17.90
CA ALA A 520 -29.83 -6.25 16.99
C ALA A 520 -29.97 -7.67 17.56
N LYS A 521 -30.41 -8.61 16.73
CA LYS A 521 -30.51 -10.05 17.04
C LYS A 521 -29.38 -10.86 16.44
N GLY A 522 -28.67 -10.29 15.47
CA GLY A 522 -27.56 -10.91 14.78
C GLY A 522 -26.34 -11.13 15.66
N GLU A 523 -25.60 -12.18 15.36
CA GLU A 523 -24.31 -12.49 15.97
C GLU A 523 -23.23 -11.53 15.47
N TYR A 524 -23.44 -10.94 14.30
CA TYR A 524 -22.55 -9.97 13.66
C TYR A 524 -23.28 -8.66 13.42
N LEU A 525 -22.58 -7.56 13.63
CA LEU A 525 -23.04 -6.20 13.44
C LEU A 525 -22.34 -5.62 12.22
N LEU A 526 -23.09 -5.20 11.21
CA LEU A 526 -22.60 -4.41 10.08
C LEU A 526 -23.01 -2.95 10.28
N PHE A 527 -22.07 -2.11 10.71
CA PHE A 527 -22.28 -0.66 10.75
C PHE A 527 -22.18 -0.11 9.33
N LEU A 528 -23.18 0.69 8.96
CA LEU A 528 -23.31 1.17 7.59
C LEU A 528 -23.92 2.57 7.58
N ASN A 529 -23.28 3.49 6.87
CA ASN A 529 -23.90 4.80 6.62
C ASN A 529 -25.05 4.67 5.62
N ASN A 530 -26.07 5.52 5.79
CA ASN A 530 -27.28 5.52 4.96
C ASN A 530 -27.06 5.94 3.50
N ASP A 531 -25.92 6.58 3.18
CA ASP A 531 -25.52 7.05 1.85
C ASP A 531 -24.52 6.13 1.15
N THR A 532 -24.57 4.83 1.48
CA THR A 532 -23.78 3.79 0.83
C THR A 532 -24.58 3.05 -0.25
N GLU A 533 -23.88 2.48 -1.23
CA GLU A 533 -24.48 1.57 -2.23
C GLU A 533 -23.55 0.37 -2.44
N MET A 534 -24.08 -0.83 -2.25
CA MET A 534 -23.30 -2.05 -2.47
C MET A 534 -22.99 -2.24 -3.96
N ILE A 535 -21.72 -2.54 -4.27
CA ILE A 535 -21.25 -2.77 -5.64
C ILE A 535 -21.14 -4.28 -5.91
N THR A 536 -20.34 -5.00 -5.12
CA THR A 536 -20.09 -6.42 -5.35
C THR A 536 -21.17 -7.30 -4.71
N PRO A 537 -21.79 -8.26 -5.44
CA PRO A 537 -22.82 -9.14 -4.88
C PRO A 537 -22.37 -9.98 -3.68
N THR A 538 -21.06 -10.25 -3.55
CA THR A 538 -20.45 -10.99 -2.44
C THR A 538 -19.98 -10.08 -1.30
N ALA A 539 -20.18 -8.75 -1.36
CA ALA A 539 -19.59 -7.80 -0.41
C ALA A 539 -19.83 -8.17 1.07
N ILE A 540 -21.03 -8.62 1.42
CA ILE A 540 -21.35 -9.06 2.79
C ILE A 540 -20.67 -10.41 3.11
N ASN A 541 -20.59 -11.34 2.15
CA ASN A 541 -19.86 -12.61 2.33
C ASN A 541 -18.37 -12.38 2.60
N GLU A 542 -17.75 -11.46 1.86
CA GLU A 542 -16.33 -11.10 2.00
C GLU A 542 -16.03 -10.55 3.41
N LEU A 543 -16.88 -9.64 3.89
CA LEU A 543 -16.78 -9.06 5.24
C LEU A 543 -17.02 -10.14 6.31
N LEU A 544 -18.13 -10.87 6.20
CA LEU A 544 -18.55 -11.84 7.20
C LEU A 544 -17.57 -13.01 7.30
N GLY A 545 -17.20 -13.65 6.18
CA GLY A 545 -16.32 -14.81 6.20
C GLY A 545 -14.97 -14.50 6.84
N CYS A 546 -14.41 -13.32 6.55
CA CYS A 546 -13.19 -12.84 7.21
C CYS A 546 -13.43 -12.59 8.71
N CYS A 547 -14.51 -11.90 9.07
CA CYS A 547 -14.84 -11.56 10.46
C CYS A 547 -15.18 -12.78 11.33
N MET A 548 -15.60 -13.90 10.74
CA MET A 548 -15.89 -15.14 11.47
C MET A 548 -14.65 -15.77 12.09
N ARG A 549 -13.45 -15.51 11.54
CA ARG A 549 -12.19 -15.98 12.11
C ARG A 549 -12.03 -15.56 13.57
N GLU A 550 -11.43 -16.41 14.39
CA GLU A 550 -11.28 -16.15 15.82
C GLU A 550 -10.31 -14.99 16.12
N ASP A 551 -9.27 -14.88 15.29
CA ASP A 551 -8.22 -13.87 15.38
C ASP A 551 -8.63 -12.49 14.82
N VAL A 552 -9.77 -12.38 14.13
CA VAL A 552 -10.27 -11.14 13.53
C VAL A 552 -11.38 -10.54 14.37
N GLY A 553 -11.30 -9.23 14.64
CA GLY A 553 -12.28 -8.49 15.41
C GLY A 553 -13.12 -7.49 14.59
N VAL A 554 -12.52 -6.87 13.56
CA VAL A 554 -13.20 -5.91 12.69
C VAL A 554 -12.77 -6.13 11.24
N VAL A 555 -13.71 -6.02 10.31
CA VAL A 555 -13.42 -6.00 8.86
C VAL A 555 -14.09 -4.79 8.22
N GLY A 556 -13.31 -3.96 7.52
CA GLY A 556 -13.78 -2.79 6.78
C GLY A 556 -13.77 -3.02 5.28
N ALA A 557 -14.74 -2.42 4.59
CA ALA A 557 -14.89 -2.54 3.14
C ALA A 557 -14.03 -1.52 2.35
N LYS A 558 -13.85 -1.75 1.06
CA LYS A 558 -13.36 -0.73 0.12
C LYS A 558 -14.49 0.22 -0.25
N LEU A 559 -14.27 1.50 0.04
CA LEU A 559 -15.24 2.55 -0.27
C LEU A 559 -14.75 3.40 -1.43
N LEU A 560 -15.64 3.62 -2.39
CA LEU A 560 -15.43 4.44 -3.57
C LEU A 560 -16.33 5.68 -3.52
N TYR A 561 -15.80 6.80 -4.01
CA TYR A 561 -16.61 7.94 -4.41
C TYR A 561 -17.42 7.63 -5.67
N SER A 562 -18.39 8.48 -5.98
CA SER A 562 -19.24 8.33 -7.18
C SER A 562 -18.47 8.40 -8.51
N ASP A 563 -17.23 8.86 -8.51
CA ASP A 563 -16.37 8.97 -9.70
C ASP A 563 -15.35 7.82 -9.83
N ASP A 564 -15.58 6.71 -9.11
CA ASP A 564 -14.68 5.53 -9.05
C ASP A 564 -13.27 5.87 -8.53
N THR A 565 -13.16 6.88 -7.66
CA THR A 565 -11.94 7.10 -6.87
C THR A 565 -12.09 6.51 -5.47
N VAL A 566 -10.98 6.04 -4.90
CA VAL A 566 -10.94 5.43 -3.57
C VAL A 566 -11.17 6.49 -2.51
N GLN A 567 -12.13 6.25 -1.62
CA GLN A 567 -12.32 7.00 -0.39
C GLN A 567 -11.66 6.28 0.81
N HIS A 568 -11.81 4.96 0.87
CA HIS A 568 -11.24 4.15 1.95
C HIS A 568 -10.64 2.87 1.40
N ALA A 569 -9.34 2.71 1.68
CA ALA A 569 -8.60 1.46 1.51
C ALA A 569 -7.55 1.33 2.63
N GLY A 570 -8.04 1.43 3.87
CA GLY A 570 -7.23 1.44 5.10
C GLY A 570 -7.17 2.81 5.80
N VAL A 571 -7.00 2.79 7.13
CA VAL A 571 -6.72 3.96 7.97
C VAL A 571 -5.44 3.72 8.77
N VAL A 572 -4.58 4.73 8.79
CA VAL A 572 -3.33 4.76 9.54
C VAL A 572 -3.41 5.82 10.63
N VAL A 573 -3.00 5.48 11.84
CA VAL A 573 -2.91 6.35 13.02
C VAL A 573 -1.64 7.20 12.96
N GLY A 574 -1.73 8.45 13.41
CA GLY A 574 -0.62 9.40 13.50
C GLY A 574 -0.76 10.63 12.59
N PHE A 575 -1.43 10.50 11.44
CA PHE A 575 -1.68 11.65 10.55
C PHE A 575 -2.45 12.75 11.29
N GLY A 576 -1.91 13.98 11.28
CA GLY A 576 -2.50 15.11 12.01
C GLY A 576 -2.60 14.90 13.53
N GLY A 577 -1.82 13.97 14.10
CA GLY A 577 -1.91 13.60 15.52
C GLY A 577 -3.17 12.79 15.86
N TYR A 578 -3.83 12.20 14.86
CA TYR A 578 -5.00 11.32 15.03
C TYR A 578 -4.88 10.14 14.05
N ALA A 579 -5.49 10.24 12.87
CA ALA A 579 -5.52 9.18 11.88
C ALA A 579 -5.90 9.75 10.50
N GLY A 580 -5.54 9.02 9.44
CA GLY A 580 -5.82 9.40 8.06
C GLY A 580 -6.12 8.18 7.20
N HIS A 581 -7.04 8.36 6.25
CA HIS A 581 -7.26 7.40 5.18
C HIS A 581 -6.05 7.36 4.26
N VAL A 582 -5.51 6.17 4.03
CA VAL A 582 -4.44 5.97 3.04
C VAL A 582 -5.04 5.54 1.71
N ASN A 583 -4.29 5.75 0.62
CA ASN A 583 -4.73 5.47 -0.76
C ASN A 583 -5.96 6.29 -1.22
N MET A 584 -6.34 7.36 -0.51
CA MET A 584 -7.47 8.20 -0.89
C MET A 584 -7.20 8.94 -2.22
N GLY A 585 -8.22 9.02 -3.07
CA GLY A 585 -8.22 9.77 -4.33
C GLY A 585 -7.66 9.00 -5.53
N ILE A 586 -7.00 7.85 -5.33
CA ILE A 586 -6.53 6.99 -6.44
C ILE A 586 -7.72 6.35 -7.16
N ARG A 587 -7.54 5.90 -8.40
CA ARG A 587 -8.60 5.22 -9.15
C ARG A 587 -8.94 3.88 -8.49
N ARG A 588 -10.17 3.42 -8.69
CA ARG A 588 -10.67 2.13 -8.23
C ARG A 588 -9.69 0.98 -8.46
N ASP A 589 -9.03 0.94 -9.62
CA ASP A 589 -8.13 -0.15 -10.04
C ASP A 589 -6.64 0.16 -9.82
N ASP A 590 -6.30 1.32 -9.25
CA ASP A 590 -4.93 1.66 -8.92
C ASP A 590 -4.42 0.75 -7.79
N TYR A 591 -3.15 0.34 -7.90
CA TYR A 591 -2.56 -0.60 -6.94
C TYR A 591 -2.33 0.02 -5.56
N GLY A 592 -2.08 1.33 -5.50
CA GLY A 592 -1.58 1.96 -4.28
C GLY A 592 -0.18 1.44 -3.91
N TYR A 593 0.25 1.73 -2.68
CA TYR A 593 1.55 1.25 -2.20
C TYR A 593 1.49 -0.23 -1.84
N MET A 594 2.47 -1.02 -2.29
CA MET A 594 2.51 -2.50 -2.14
C MET A 594 1.20 -3.20 -2.57
N VAL A 595 0.48 -2.65 -3.56
CA VAL A 595 -0.79 -3.22 -4.05
C VAL A 595 -1.92 -3.20 -3.00
N ARG A 596 -1.71 -2.61 -1.81
CA ARG A 596 -2.63 -2.64 -0.65
C ARG A 596 -3.99 -1.98 -0.87
N ALA A 597 -4.23 -1.34 -2.02
CA ALA A 597 -5.55 -0.86 -2.42
C ALA A 597 -6.40 -1.90 -3.19
N GLN A 598 -5.80 -3.01 -3.63
CA GLN A 598 -6.43 -4.08 -4.41
C GLN A 598 -6.45 -5.45 -3.70
N ILE A 599 -5.79 -5.56 -2.55
CA ILE A 599 -5.68 -6.80 -1.77
C ILE A 599 -6.04 -6.56 -0.32
N SER A 600 -6.45 -7.63 0.36
CA SER A 600 -6.78 -7.58 1.78
C SER A 600 -5.52 -7.47 2.63
N CYS A 601 -5.55 -6.66 3.69
CA CYS A 601 -4.42 -6.52 4.60
C CYS A 601 -4.86 -5.99 5.97
N ASN A 602 -3.98 -6.12 6.97
CA ASN A 602 -4.21 -5.54 8.27
C ASN A 602 -3.88 -4.02 8.26
N TYR A 603 -4.69 -3.27 9.00
CA TYR A 603 -4.48 -1.85 9.33
C TYR A 603 -4.81 -1.63 10.80
N SER A 604 -4.44 -0.48 11.35
CA SER A 604 -4.79 -0.15 12.74
C SER A 604 -6.27 0.17 12.89
N ALA A 605 -6.89 0.68 11.83
CA ALA A 605 -8.30 1.01 11.82
C ALA A 605 -8.92 0.91 10.41
N VAL A 606 -10.25 0.84 10.41
CA VAL A 606 -11.14 0.99 9.25
C VAL A 606 -12.28 1.92 9.63
N THR A 607 -13.03 2.43 8.65
CA THR A 607 -14.12 3.36 8.93
C THR A 607 -15.47 2.69 9.20
N ALA A 608 -16.26 3.26 10.10
CA ALA A 608 -17.62 2.82 10.40
C ALA A 608 -18.65 3.09 9.28
N ALA A 609 -18.23 3.76 8.19
CA ALA A 609 -19.10 3.92 7.02
C ALA A 609 -19.50 2.58 6.39
N CYS A 610 -18.65 1.55 6.48
CA CYS A 610 -18.99 0.15 6.21
C CYS A 610 -17.99 -0.77 6.91
N MET A 611 -18.36 -1.29 8.09
CA MET A 611 -17.54 -2.24 8.85
C MET A 611 -18.39 -3.31 9.53
N ILE A 612 -17.86 -4.53 9.59
CA ILE A 612 -18.49 -5.63 10.34
C ILE A 612 -17.66 -6.00 11.58
N THR A 613 -18.34 -6.42 12.64
CA THR A 613 -17.73 -6.93 13.87
C THR A 613 -18.64 -7.95 14.56
N LYS A 614 -18.06 -8.78 15.44
CA LYS A 614 -18.84 -9.70 16.29
C LYS A 614 -19.59 -8.90 17.36
N LYS A 615 -20.89 -9.17 17.55
CA LYS A 615 -21.71 -8.47 18.55
C LYS A 615 -21.14 -8.63 19.96
N GLU A 616 -20.77 -9.85 20.35
CA GLU A 616 -20.17 -10.14 21.65
C GLU A 616 -18.89 -9.33 21.88
N LEU A 617 -18.03 -9.22 20.86
CA LEU A 617 -16.80 -8.43 20.94
C LEU A 617 -17.09 -6.93 21.07
N PHE A 618 -18.06 -6.43 20.29
CA PHE A 618 -18.49 -5.04 20.37
C PHE A 618 -18.96 -4.69 21.79
N GLU A 619 -19.78 -5.55 22.40
CA GLU A 619 -20.25 -5.40 23.78
C GLU A 619 -19.10 -5.53 24.79
N GLN A 620 -18.20 -6.49 24.59
CA GLN A 620 -17.03 -6.72 25.46
C GLN A 620 -16.12 -5.50 25.57
N VAL A 621 -15.88 -4.78 24.47
CA VAL A 621 -15.02 -3.57 24.45
C VAL A 621 -15.79 -2.27 24.72
N GLY A 622 -17.06 -2.37 25.11
CA GLY A 622 -17.89 -1.23 25.48
C GLY A 622 -18.38 -0.37 24.30
N GLY A 623 -18.58 -0.98 23.12
CA GLY A 623 -19.19 -0.34 21.94
C GLY A 623 -18.43 0.87 21.39
N PHE A 624 -19.12 1.82 20.77
CA PHE A 624 -18.51 3.10 20.42
C PHE A 624 -18.45 4.02 21.65
N ASP A 625 -17.32 4.69 21.87
CA ASP A 625 -17.19 5.64 22.98
C ASP A 625 -17.94 6.94 22.67
N GLU A 626 -18.98 7.20 23.46
CA GLU A 626 -19.91 8.32 23.26
C GLU A 626 -19.28 9.70 23.49
N GLN A 627 -18.05 9.77 24.02
CA GLN A 627 -17.27 11.02 24.06
C GLN A 627 -16.83 11.49 22.67
N PHE A 628 -16.77 10.57 21.70
CA PHE A 628 -16.51 10.80 20.29
C PHE A 628 -17.85 10.91 19.55
N VAL A 629 -18.38 12.13 19.49
CA VAL A 629 -19.75 12.41 19.02
C VAL A 629 -19.86 12.22 17.52
N VAL A 630 -18.81 12.56 16.75
CA VAL A 630 -18.86 12.57 15.28
C VAL A 630 -17.64 11.98 14.60
N ALA A 631 -16.43 12.33 15.03
CA ALA A 631 -15.18 11.80 14.52
C ALA A 631 -14.55 10.87 15.56
N CYS A 632 -13.42 10.25 15.24
CA CYS A 632 -12.62 9.41 16.16
C CYS A 632 -13.28 8.11 16.67
N ASN A 633 -14.59 7.93 16.53
CA ASN A 633 -15.33 6.79 17.07
C ASN A 633 -14.92 5.45 16.45
N ASP A 634 -14.74 5.39 15.13
CA ASP A 634 -14.38 4.19 14.39
C ASP A 634 -12.94 3.77 14.65
N VAL A 635 -12.00 4.73 14.65
CA VAL A 635 -10.60 4.49 14.99
C VAL A 635 -10.46 4.10 16.46
N ASP A 636 -11.13 4.78 17.39
CA ASP A 636 -11.15 4.39 18.80
C ASP A 636 -11.63 2.96 18.99
N TYR A 637 -12.76 2.60 18.37
CA TYR A 637 -13.29 1.25 18.44
C TYR A 637 -12.31 0.21 17.89
N CYS A 638 -11.70 0.47 16.73
CA CYS A 638 -10.68 -0.40 16.16
C CYS A 638 -9.49 -0.59 17.12
N LEU A 639 -9.02 0.46 17.78
CA LEU A 639 -7.92 0.38 18.74
C LEU A 639 -8.31 -0.41 20.00
N LYS A 640 -9.52 -0.21 20.54
CA LYS A 640 -10.03 -1.05 21.65
C LYS A 640 -10.11 -2.53 21.28
N VAL A 641 -10.52 -2.84 20.04
CA VAL A 641 -10.52 -4.23 19.55
C VAL A 641 -9.10 -4.77 19.46
N ARG A 642 -8.13 -3.98 18.98
CA ARG A 642 -6.72 -4.40 18.91
C ARG A 642 -6.10 -4.67 20.29
N GLU A 643 -6.50 -3.96 21.34
CA GLU A 643 -6.08 -4.26 22.72
C GLU A 643 -6.51 -5.67 23.18
N THR A 644 -7.51 -6.27 22.55
CA THR A 644 -7.90 -7.67 22.82
C THR A 644 -7.04 -8.72 22.09
N GLY A 645 -6.02 -8.27 21.34
CA GLY A 645 -5.18 -9.13 20.51
C GLY A 645 -5.80 -9.52 19.16
N LYS A 646 -6.94 -8.93 18.79
CA LYS A 646 -7.65 -9.22 17.53
C LYS A 646 -7.24 -8.26 16.41
N TRP A 647 -7.27 -8.78 15.18
CA TRP A 647 -6.93 -8.03 13.98
C TRP A 647 -8.08 -7.16 13.49
N VAL A 648 -7.69 -6.04 12.88
CA VAL A 648 -8.54 -5.20 12.04
C VAL A 648 -8.10 -5.41 10.59
N VAL A 649 -9.03 -5.82 9.74
CA VAL A 649 -8.76 -6.19 8.34
C VAL A 649 -9.45 -5.23 7.40
N PHE A 650 -8.70 -4.70 6.44
CA PHE A 650 -9.27 -4.08 5.25
C PHE A 650 -9.51 -5.18 4.20
N ASN A 651 -10.75 -5.31 3.71
CA ASN A 651 -11.11 -6.25 2.65
C ASN A 651 -11.33 -5.51 1.32
N ALA A 652 -10.43 -5.73 0.36
CA ALA A 652 -10.46 -5.04 -0.93
C ALA A 652 -11.56 -5.51 -1.89
N PHE A 653 -12.19 -6.66 -1.61
CA PHE A 653 -13.18 -7.32 -2.47
C PHE A 653 -14.63 -7.04 -2.06
N SER A 654 -14.83 -6.49 -0.86
CA SER A 654 -16.09 -5.86 -0.45
C SER A 654 -16.11 -4.41 -0.94
N GLU A 655 -16.70 -4.16 -2.11
CA GLU A 655 -16.72 -2.83 -2.71
C GLU A 655 -18.08 -2.16 -2.58
N TRP A 656 -18.05 -0.90 -2.17
CA TRP A 656 -19.22 -0.06 -1.96
C TRP A 656 -18.96 1.35 -2.47
N TYR A 657 -19.99 2.00 -2.99
CA TYR A 657 -19.97 3.46 -3.07
C TYR A 657 -20.34 4.04 -1.72
N HIS A 658 -19.71 5.15 -1.37
CA HIS A 658 -20.12 6.00 -0.25
C HIS A 658 -20.18 7.44 -0.77
N TYR A 659 -21.39 7.99 -0.84
CA TYR A 659 -21.64 9.30 -1.46
C TYR A 659 -21.35 10.47 -0.53
N GLU A 660 -20.21 10.39 0.17
CA GLU A 660 -19.77 11.20 1.30
C GLU A 660 -20.37 12.60 1.42
N SER A 661 -20.74 12.98 2.65
CA SER A 661 -21.14 14.33 3.00
C SER A 661 -22.42 14.83 2.29
N LYS A 662 -23.14 13.98 1.55
CA LYS A 662 -24.49 14.30 1.07
C LYS A 662 -25.48 14.48 2.21
N SER A 663 -25.33 13.73 3.30
CA SER A 663 -26.24 13.83 4.44
C SER A 663 -25.85 14.82 5.53
N ARG A 664 -24.54 15.07 5.68
CA ARG A 664 -23.99 15.85 6.81
C ARG A 664 -23.37 17.18 6.40
N GLY A 665 -22.95 17.32 5.14
CA GLY A 665 -22.06 18.38 4.68
C GLY A 665 -20.64 18.29 5.28
N TYR A 666 -19.72 19.08 4.73
CA TYR A 666 -18.31 19.12 5.14
C TYR A 666 -18.11 19.68 6.57
N GLU A 667 -16.93 19.44 7.16
CA GLU A 667 -16.50 20.09 8.41
C GLU A 667 -15.99 21.51 8.16
N ASP A 668 -16.89 22.41 7.79
CA ASP A 668 -16.53 23.73 7.27
C ASP A 668 -17.06 24.90 8.11
N THR A 669 -17.65 24.62 9.28
CA THR A 669 -18.07 25.64 10.25
C THR A 669 -17.11 25.70 11.44
N PRO A 670 -16.90 26.88 12.07
CA PRO A 670 -16.05 27.02 13.25
C PRO A 670 -16.43 26.09 14.39
N GLU A 671 -17.73 25.82 14.58
CA GLU A 671 -18.24 24.93 15.62
C GLU A 671 -17.87 23.46 15.33
N LYS A 672 -17.99 23.02 14.08
CA LYS A 672 -17.60 21.66 13.66
C LYS A 672 -16.09 21.44 13.82
N LEU A 673 -15.29 22.42 13.40
CA LEU A 673 -13.83 22.37 13.56
C LEU A 673 -13.41 22.33 15.03
N LYS A 674 -14.00 23.19 15.88
CA LYS A 674 -13.73 23.20 17.32
C LYS A 674 -14.11 21.88 17.98
N ARG A 675 -15.23 21.26 17.58
CA ARG A 675 -15.62 19.92 18.05
C ARG A 675 -14.58 18.88 17.61
N PHE A 676 -14.21 18.86 16.34
CA PHE A 676 -13.22 17.92 15.80
C PHE A 676 -11.88 18.03 16.53
N GLU A 677 -11.36 19.25 16.71
CA GLU A 677 -10.14 19.50 17.50
C GLU A 677 -10.27 18.99 18.95
N GLY A 678 -11.46 19.17 19.56
CA GLY A 678 -11.75 18.65 20.89
C GLY A 678 -11.79 17.11 20.95
N GLU A 679 -12.32 16.44 19.94
CA GLU A 679 -12.33 14.97 19.84
C GLU A 679 -10.93 14.43 19.56
N VAL A 680 -10.15 15.07 18.70
CA VAL A 680 -8.73 14.76 18.49
C VAL A 680 -7.94 14.89 19.78
N ALA A 681 -8.15 15.94 20.57
CA ALA A 681 -7.47 16.09 21.86
C ALA A 681 -7.83 14.97 22.87
N LYS A 682 -9.09 14.51 22.87
CA LYS A 682 -9.50 13.35 23.68
C LYS A 682 -8.83 12.07 23.18
N PHE A 683 -8.78 11.88 21.86
CA PHE A 683 -8.13 10.73 21.23
C PHE A 683 -6.64 10.68 21.60
N GLN A 684 -5.93 11.81 21.47
CA GLN A 684 -4.51 11.93 21.82
C GLN A 684 -4.24 11.60 23.29
N LYS A 685 -5.15 12.03 24.18
CA LYS A 685 -5.06 11.71 25.61
C LYS A 685 -5.31 10.23 25.89
N LYS A 686 -6.20 9.59 25.13
CA LYS A 686 -6.59 8.18 25.31
C LYS A 686 -5.57 7.22 24.70
N TRP A 687 -4.98 7.57 23.56
CA TRP A 687 -4.10 6.72 22.76
C TRP A 687 -2.70 7.31 22.55
N PRO A 688 -1.97 7.72 23.61
CA PRO A 688 -0.64 8.32 23.44
C PRO A 688 0.39 7.33 22.89
N GLU A 689 0.30 6.05 23.27
CA GLU A 689 1.33 5.07 22.93
C GLU A 689 1.46 4.79 21.43
N ILE A 690 0.35 4.65 20.70
CA ILE A 690 0.38 4.41 19.25
C ILE A 690 0.82 5.65 18.48
N LEU A 691 0.55 6.84 19.01
CA LEU A 691 1.03 8.10 18.42
C LEU A 691 2.53 8.30 18.64
N GLU A 692 3.06 7.83 19.77
CA GLU A 692 4.50 7.89 20.09
C GLU A 692 5.30 6.80 19.35
N LYS A 693 4.83 5.55 19.39
CA LYS A 693 5.52 4.40 18.77
C LYS A 693 5.36 4.37 17.24
N GLY A 694 4.31 5.00 16.71
CA GLY A 694 3.93 4.92 15.31
C GLY A 694 2.95 3.77 15.04
N ASP A 695 2.23 3.87 13.91
CA ASP A 695 1.32 2.83 13.46
C ASP A 695 2.10 1.63 12.90
N PRO A 696 1.90 0.40 13.41
CA PRO A 696 2.65 -0.78 12.97
C PRO A 696 2.43 -1.12 11.49
N PHE A 697 1.33 -0.67 10.88
CA PHE A 697 1.03 -0.94 9.47
C PHE A 697 1.48 0.19 8.52
N TYR A 698 2.28 1.13 9.05
CA TYR A 698 2.88 2.24 8.31
C TYR A 698 4.37 2.33 8.62
N ASN A 699 5.20 2.02 7.61
CA ASN A 699 6.64 1.96 7.80
C ASN A 699 7.22 3.33 8.20
N PRO A 700 8.07 3.41 9.25
CA PRO A 700 8.59 4.67 9.78
C PRO A 700 9.52 5.43 8.82
N ASN A 701 9.99 4.79 7.74
CA ASN A 701 10.73 5.45 6.67
C ASN A 701 9.86 6.43 5.86
N PHE A 702 8.53 6.34 5.98
CA PHE A 702 7.60 7.36 5.53
C PHE A 702 7.25 8.32 6.68
N PRO A 703 7.61 9.61 6.58
CA PRO A 703 7.25 10.57 7.63
C PRO A 703 5.73 10.78 7.70
N ILE A 704 5.17 10.60 8.90
CA ILE A 704 3.73 10.71 9.16
C ILE A 704 3.19 12.15 8.98
N ASP A 705 4.07 13.15 8.95
CA ASP A 705 3.75 14.55 8.72
C ASP A 705 3.75 14.93 7.21
N LYS A 706 4.12 13.99 6.34
CA LYS A 706 4.04 14.12 4.88
C LYS A 706 2.79 13.41 4.33
N ALA A 707 2.61 13.44 3.01
CA ALA A 707 1.55 12.68 2.37
C ALA A 707 1.80 11.15 2.51
N PRO A 708 0.74 10.32 2.53
CA PRO A 708 0.90 8.87 2.63
C PRO A 708 1.91 8.30 1.63
N PHE A 709 2.80 7.41 2.09
CA PHE A 709 3.81 6.72 1.29
C PHE A 709 4.74 7.66 0.51
N THR A 710 5.04 8.84 1.08
CA THR A 710 5.95 9.83 0.51
C THR A 710 7.25 9.87 1.30
N LEU A 711 8.37 9.61 0.63
CA LEU A 711 9.70 9.76 1.23
C LEU A 711 10.00 11.20 1.57
N GLY A 712 10.66 11.41 2.71
CA GLY A 712 10.89 12.73 3.24
C GLY A 712 12.32 13.13 3.49
#